data_AF-A0A1I2E7M0-F1
#
_entry.id   AF-A0A1I2E7M0-F1
#
_cell.length_a   1.000
_cell.length_b   1.000
_cell.length_c   1.000
_cell.angle_alpha   90.00
_cell.angle_beta   90.00
_cell.angle_gamma   90.00
#
_symmetry.space_group_name_H-M   'P 1'
#
loop_
_entity.id
_entity.type
_entity.pdbx_description
1 polymer ?
#
loop_
_entity_poly.entity_id
_entity_poly.type
_entity_poly.pdbx_seq_one_letter_code
_entity_poly.pdbx_strand_id
1 'polypeptide(L)'
;MKLDSKIPDGPLAEKWYKHKFNLKLVNPANKRKYDIIVVGTGLAGASAAASLAELGYNVKAFCFQDSPRRAHSIAAQGGINAAKNYQNDGDSVFRLFYDTIKGGDFRAREANVYRLAEVSVNIIDQCVAQGVPFAREYGGLLSNRSFGGSQVSRTFYAAGQTGQQLLLGAYSALSRQVATGKVQMFTRTEMLDVVIIDGKARGIVTRNLVTGKIESHAAHAVLLCTGGYGNVFYLSTNAMGSNVTAAWRAHKKGAFFGNPCFTQIHPTCIPVSGDHQSKLTLMSESLRNDGRVWVPKDSNDKRKAQDIPEEDRDYFLERKYPSFGNLVPRDIASRSAKEVCDQGRGVGASGLAVYLDFADAIKRDGRKKIEERYGNLFDMYQQITGENPYETPMRIYPAVHYTMGGLWVDYNLMTTVPGLYALGEANFSDHGANRLGASALMQGLADGYFVIPYTIGDYLAGMPPTKISTDHPEFKKAEEDVKNQINKILSINGNKTVDQFHKEMGKIMWDYCGMARNAEGLKFAKKRMQEIREEFWSNVKVTGTNEELNITLEKALRVADFLELGELMIDDAAHREESCGGHFREEYQTPEGEAERNDEKFAYVAAWEYKGANQPEVLHKEELLFENVKLTKRSYK
;
A
#
# COMPACT_ATOMS: atom_id res chain seq x y z
N MET A 1 -2.01 18.97 -20.08
CA MET A 1 -3.45 18.70 -19.85
C MET A 1 -3.78 19.26 -18.46
N LYS A 2 -4.96 19.88 -18.24
CA LYS A 2 -5.34 20.28 -16.87
C LYS A 2 -5.97 19.07 -16.19
N LEU A 3 -5.42 18.63 -15.06
CA LEU A 3 -6.01 17.57 -14.25
C LEU A 3 -7.29 18.09 -13.58
N ASP A 4 -8.37 17.33 -13.69
CA ASP A 4 -9.64 17.64 -13.04
C ASP A 4 -9.91 16.62 -11.94
N SER A 5 -9.65 17.02 -10.70
CA SER A 5 -9.83 16.18 -9.51
C SER A 5 -11.31 15.93 -9.17
N LYS A 6 -12.26 16.61 -9.83
CA LYS A 6 -13.72 16.52 -9.57
C LYS A 6 -14.09 16.64 -8.09
N ILE A 7 -13.34 17.43 -7.33
CA ILE A 7 -13.67 17.74 -5.94
C ILE A 7 -14.98 18.54 -5.94
N PRO A 8 -16.02 18.12 -5.21
CA PRO A 8 -17.27 18.86 -5.12
C PRO A 8 -17.07 20.25 -4.51
N ASP A 9 -17.82 21.24 -4.98
CA ASP A 9 -17.79 22.59 -4.42
C ASP A 9 -18.41 22.66 -3.01
N GLY A 10 -18.13 23.77 -2.32
CA GLY A 10 -18.72 24.08 -1.00
C GLY A 10 -17.89 23.60 0.20
N PRO A 11 -18.42 23.80 1.43
CA PRO A 11 -17.69 23.53 2.66
C PRO A 11 -17.25 22.07 2.78
N LEU A 12 -16.02 21.85 3.28
CA LEU A 12 -15.41 20.51 3.38
C LEU A 12 -16.34 19.48 4.02
N ALA A 13 -16.99 19.86 5.12
CA ALA A 13 -17.89 18.99 5.88
C ALA A 13 -19.15 18.54 5.12
N GLU A 14 -19.54 19.25 4.06
CA GLU A 14 -20.75 18.98 3.29
C GLU A 14 -20.46 18.34 1.93
N LYS A 15 -19.19 18.34 1.48
CA LYS A 15 -18.80 17.92 0.13
C LYS A 15 -19.33 16.52 -0.19
N TRP A 16 -19.06 15.52 0.64
CA TRP A 16 -19.48 14.14 0.36
C TRP A 16 -21.00 13.95 0.44
N TYR A 17 -21.65 14.55 1.44
CA TYR A 17 -23.10 14.52 1.58
C TYR A 17 -23.81 15.08 0.33
N LYS A 18 -23.43 16.29 -0.10
CA LYS A 18 -23.98 16.94 -1.31
C LYS A 18 -23.62 16.18 -2.58
N HIS A 19 -22.40 15.67 -2.67
CA HIS A 19 -21.96 14.90 -3.82
C HIS A 19 -22.82 13.66 -4.04
N LYS A 20 -23.10 12.87 -2.99
CA LYS A 20 -24.00 11.71 -3.09
C LYS A 20 -25.38 12.07 -3.65
N PHE A 21 -25.93 13.24 -3.29
CA PHE A 21 -27.21 13.71 -3.80
C PHE A 21 -27.14 14.10 -5.29
N ASN A 22 -26.02 14.70 -5.71
CA ASN A 22 -25.82 15.20 -7.07
C ASN A 22 -25.42 14.11 -8.08
N LEU A 23 -24.94 12.95 -7.62
CA LEU A 23 -24.59 11.82 -8.49
C LEU A 23 -25.84 11.28 -9.20
N LYS A 24 -25.68 10.99 -10.50
CA LYS A 24 -26.74 10.33 -11.27
C LYS A 24 -26.91 8.89 -10.79
N LEU A 25 -28.16 8.42 -10.81
CA LEU A 25 -28.51 7.08 -10.38
C LEU A 25 -28.84 6.17 -11.57
N VAL A 26 -28.31 4.96 -11.56
CA VAL A 26 -28.80 3.87 -12.40
C VAL A 26 -30.02 3.24 -11.73
N ASN A 27 -31.15 3.22 -12.43
CA ASN A 27 -32.36 2.56 -11.94
C ASN A 27 -32.04 1.10 -11.53
N PRO A 28 -32.52 0.62 -10.36
CA PRO A 28 -32.24 -0.74 -9.89
C PRO A 28 -32.49 -1.85 -10.91
N ALA A 29 -33.58 -1.76 -11.69
CA ALA A 29 -33.92 -2.75 -12.72
C ALA A 29 -32.99 -2.72 -13.94
N ASN A 30 -32.26 -1.61 -14.13
CA ASN A 30 -31.27 -1.43 -15.20
C ASN A 30 -29.86 -1.85 -14.77
N LYS A 31 -29.53 -1.90 -13.47
CA LYS A 31 -28.19 -2.27 -12.99
C LYS A 31 -27.73 -3.64 -13.51
N ARG A 32 -28.65 -4.61 -13.58
CA ARG A 32 -28.41 -5.96 -14.14
C ARG A 32 -28.01 -6.00 -15.61
N LYS A 33 -28.10 -4.88 -16.34
CA LYS A 33 -27.69 -4.76 -17.74
C LYS A 33 -26.21 -4.36 -17.88
N TYR A 34 -25.58 -3.93 -16.78
CA TYR A 34 -24.18 -3.53 -16.76
C TYR A 34 -23.31 -4.62 -16.16
N ASP A 35 -22.25 -4.95 -16.89
CA ASP A 35 -21.14 -5.78 -16.46
C ASP A 35 -19.98 -4.91 -15.93
N ILE A 36 -19.41 -5.29 -14.79
CA ILE A 36 -18.29 -4.62 -14.12
C ILE A 36 -17.17 -5.64 -13.87
N ILE A 37 -15.94 -5.27 -14.14
CA ILE A 37 -14.76 -6.07 -13.82
C ILE A 37 -14.07 -5.52 -12.57
N VAL A 38 -13.72 -6.39 -11.64
CA VAL A 38 -12.93 -6.08 -10.44
C VAL A 38 -11.67 -6.94 -10.45
N VAL A 39 -10.50 -6.31 -10.51
CA VAL A 39 -9.20 -7.00 -10.49
C VAL A 39 -8.57 -6.85 -9.13
N GLY A 40 -8.35 -7.96 -8.43
CA GLY A 40 -7.86 -8.01 -7.06
C GLY A 40 -8.99 -8.21 -6.05
N THR A 41 -8.68 -8.96 -4.99
CA THR A 41 -9.65 -9.40 -3.97
C THR A 41 -9.17 -9.11 -2.54
N GLY A 42 -8.30 -8.10 -2.38
CA GLY A 42 -8.04 -7.48 -1.09
C GLY A 42 -9.27 -6.76 -0.54
N LEU A 43 -9.11 -6.03 0.56
CA LEU A 43 -10.24 -5.32 1.20
C LEU A 43 -11.04 -4.48 0.22
N ALA A 44 -10.38 -3.67 -0.63
CA ALA A 44 -11.04 -2.86 -1.65
C ALA A 44 -11.79 -3.68 -2.69
N GLY A 45 -11.16 -4.71 -3.25
CA GLY A 45 -11.75 -5.51 -4.32
C GLY A 45 -12.89 -6.40 -3.84
N ALA A 46 -12.72 -7.07 -2.70
CA ALA A 46 -13.76 -7.93 -2.14
C ALA A 46 -14.99 -7.12 -1.71
N SER A 47 -14.79 -5.97 -1.04
CA SER A 47 -15.89 -5.09 -0.65
C SER A 47 -16.58 -4.41 -1.84
N ALA A 48 -15.83 -3.96 -2.85
CA ALA A 48 -16.39 -3.41 -4.08
C ALA A 48 -17.22 -4.44 -4.85
N ALA A 49 -16.66 -5.63 -5.09
CA ALA A 49 -17.36 -6.70 -5.79
C ALA A 49 -18.64 -7.12 -5.05
N ALA A 50 -18.58 -7.25 -3.72
CA ALA A 50 -19.75 -7.58 -2.91
C ALA A 50 -20.84 -6.49 -3.00
N SER A 51 -20.46 -5.23 -2.81
CA SER A 51 -21.39 -4.10 -2.80
C SER A 51 -22.06 -3.89 -4.16
N LEU A 52 -21.28 -3.94 -5.25
CA LEU A 52 -21.80 -3.74 -6.60
C LEU A 52 -22.73 -4.88 -7.03
N ALA A 53 -22.38 -6.13 -6.71
CA ALA A 53 -23.25 -7.27 -6.96
C ALA A 53 -24.56 -7.19 -6.17
N GLU A 54 -24.50 -6.79 -4.90
CA GLU A 54 -25.68 -6.59 -4.05
C GLU A 54 -26.59 -5.47 -4.57
N LEU A 55 -26.01 -4.41 -5.16
CA LEU A 55 -26.77 -3.37 -5.86
C LEU A 55 -27.44 -3.87 -7.15
N GLY A 56 -27.07 -5.05 -7.66
CA GLY A 56 -27.71 -5.72 -8.80
C GLY A 56 -26.88 -5.78 -10.09
N TYR A 57 -25.68 -5.21 -10.11
CA TYR A 57 -24.74 -5.29 -11.25
C TYR A 57 -24.25 -6.73 -11.46
N ASN A 58 -23.79 -7.05 -12.68
CA ASN A 58 -23.09 -8.31 -12.93
C ASN A 58 -21.58 -8.06 -12.75
N VAL A 59 -20.94 -8.84 -11.89
CA VAL A 59 -19.53 -8.60 -11.53
C VAL A 59 -18.67 -9.79 -11.94
N LYS A 60 -17.55 -9.52 -12.62
CA LYS A 60 -16.47 -10.49 -12.84
C LYS A 60 -15.29 -10.10 -11.95
N ALA A 61 -14.97 -10.93 -10.98
CA ALA A 61 -13.90 -10.68 -10.01
C ALA A 61 -12.69 -11.57 -10.29
N PHE A 62 -11.49 -11.00 -10.35
CA PHE A 62 -10.25 -11.70 -10.73
C PHE A 62 -9.24 -11.66 -9.60
N CYS A 63 -8.54 -12.77 -9.37
CA CYS A 63 -7.35 -12.78 -8.52
C CYS A 63 -6.35 -13.85 -8.99
N PHE A 64 -5.05 -13.55 -8.87
CA PHE A 64 -4.00 -14.52 -9.20
C PHE A 64 -3.80 -15.56 -8.09
N GLN A 65 -4.33 -15.33 -6.88
CA GLN A 65 -4.33 -16.31 -5.80
C GLN A 65 -5.25 -17.50 -6.14
N ASP A 66 -4.97 -18.64 -5.52
CA ASP A 66 -5.83 -19.83 -5.52
C ASP A 66 -7.17 -19.58 -4.81
N SER A 67 -7.18 -18.67 -3.83
CA SER A 67 -8.37 -18.25 -3.12
C SER A 67 -8.37 -16.74 -2.90
N PRO A 68 -9.52 -16.06 -3.09
CA PRO A 68 -9.61 -14.61 -2.91
C PRO A 68 -9.37 -14.15 -1.46
N ARG A 69 -9.37 -15.06 -0.48
CA ARG A 69 -9.01 -14.74 0.91
C ARG A 69 -7.51 -14.52 1.14
N ARG A 70 -6.65 -14.76 0.15
CA ARG A 70 -5.18 -14.73 0.31
C ARG A 70 -4.53 -13.42 -0.16
N ALA A 71 -5.32 -12.38 -0.41
CA ALA A 71 -4.79 -11.05 -0.70
C ALA A 71 -3.98 -10.50 0.49
N HIS A 72 -3.03 -9.60 0.22
CA HIS A 72 -2.08 -9.11 1.23
C HIS A 72 -2.75 -8.46 2.45
N SER A 73 -3.98 -7.95 2.32
CA SER A 73 -4.77 -7.42 3.44
C SER A 73 -4.88 -8.38 4.64
N ILE A 74 -4.80 -9.70 4.42
CA ILE A 74 -4.83 -10.71 5.49
C ILE A 74 -3.68 -10.55 6.49
N ALA A 75 -2.55 -9.97 6.07
CA ALA A 75 -1.33 -9.90 6.87
C ALA A 75 -1.28 -8.70 7.82
N ALA A 76 -2.26 -7.79 7.78
CA ALA A 76 -2.24 -6.62 8.64
C ALA A 76 -2.55 -6.97 10.10
N GLN A 77 -1.71 -6.49 11.02
CA GLN A 77 -1.78 -6.83 12.45
C GLN A 77 -2.40 -5.70 13.29
N GLY A 78 -1.88 -4.47 13.08
CA GLY A 78 -2.01 -3.33 13.99
C GLY A 78 -3.42 -2.77 14.23
N GLY A 79 -4.37 -2.93 13.31
CA GLY A 79 -5.73 -2.43 13.51
C GLY A 79 -6.22 -1.53 12.39
N ILE A 80 -7.41 -0.95 12.59
CA ILE A 80 -8.07 0.00 11.68
C ILE A 80 -8.49 1.25 12.46
N ASN A 81 -8.12 2.43 11.94
CA ASN A 81 -8.58 3.69 12.51
C ASN A 81 -10.03 3.99 12.10
N ALA A 82 -10.80 4.56 13.02
CA ALA A 82 -12.08 5.19 12.70
C ALA A 82 -12.42 6.27 13.72
N ALA A 83 -13.11 7.32 13.28
CA ALA A 83 -13.54 8.44 14.13
C ALA A 83 -14.77 8.10 14.99
N LYS A 84 -14.78 6.90 15.60
CA LYS A 84 -15.89 6.38 16.39
C LYS A 84 -15.51 6.32 17.86
N ASN A 85 -16.04 7.27 18.62
CA ASN A 85 -15.60 7.55 19.98
C ASN A 85 -16.48 6.85 21.03
N TYR A 86 -16.21 5.57 21.32
CA TYR A 86 -16.91 4.85 22.38
C TYR A 86 -16.41 5.22 23.79
N GLN A 87 -15.14 5.64 23.88
CA GLN A 87 -14.44 5.90 25.15
C GLN A 87 -14.59 7.35 25.64
N ASN A 88 -15.23 8.21 24.84
CA ASN A 88 -15.41 9.63 25.08
C ASN A 88 -14.10 10.41 25.33
N ASP A 89 -13.04 10.08 24.58
CA ASP A 89 -11.69 10.67 24.71
C ASP A 89 -11.49 11.95 23.86
N GLY A 90 -12.60 12.53 23.37
CA GLY A 90 -12.58 13.70 22.49
C GLY A 90 -12.29 13.44 21.01
N ASP A 91 -12.23 12.18 20.55
CA ASP A 91 -12.13 11.87 19.12
C ASP A 91 -13.31 12.39 18.28
N SER A 92 -13.03 12.74 17.03
CA SER A 92 -14.01 13.26 16.06
C SER A 92 -13.51 13.08 14.61
N VAL A 93 -14.44 13.20 13.64
CA VAL A 93 -14.11 13.17 12.21
C VAL A 93 -13.04 14.20 11.86
N PHE A 94 -13.17 15.43 12.36
CA PHE A 94 -12.22 16.50 12.05
C PHE A 94 -10.82 16.21 12.63
N ARG A 95 -10.73 15.60 13.83
CA ARG A 95 -9.43 15.19 14.39
C ARG A 95 -8.77 14.09 13.56
N LEU A 96 -9.52 13.06 13.14
CA LEU A 96 -8.96 12.03 12.26
C LEU A 96 -8.52 12.60 10.91
N PHE A 97 -9.32 13.50 10.33
CA PHE A 97 -8.97 14.24 9.12
C PHE A 97 -7.66 15.03 9.30
N TYR A 98 -7.58 15.86 10.34
CA TYR A 98 -6.41 16.69 10.62
C TYR A 98 -5.15 15.86 10.87
N ASP A 99 -5.25 14.83 11.72
CA ASP A 99 -4.14 13.91 11.99
C ASP A 99 -3.67 13.25 10.68
N THR A 100 -4.59 12.85 9.80
CA THR A 100 -4.24 12.22 8.52
C THR A 100 -3.56 13.21 7.57
N ILE A 101 -4.03 14.46 7.46
CA ILE A 101 -3.37 15.49 6.64
C ILE A 101 -1.97 15.81 7.16
N LYS A 102 -1.85 16.04 8.48
CA LYS A 102 -0.56 16.29 9.13
C LYS A 102 0.38 15.09 9.00
N GLY A 103 -0.17 13.87 9.13
CA GLY A 103 0.56 12.61 8.97
C GLY A 103 1.09 12.42 7.56
N GLY A 104 0.28 12.75 6.54
CA GLY A 104 0.65 12.79 5.12
C GLY A 104 1.56 13.94 4.72
N ASP A 105 2.07 14.68 5.72
CA ASP A 105 2.94 15.85 5.60
C ASP A 105 2.39 16.90 4.63
N PHE A 106 1.06 17.05 4.62
CA PHE A 106 0.35 17.99 3.76
C PHE A 106 0.67 17.81 2.27
N ARG A 107 0.82 16.54 1.85
CA ARG A 107 0.90 16.11 0.44
C ARG A 107 -0.30 15.25 0.02
N ALA A 108 -1.38 15.29 0.80
CA ALA A 108 -2.64 14.59 0.55
C ALA A 108 -3.74 15.59 0.15
N ARG A 109 -4.70 15.13 -0.64
CA ARG A 109 -5.83 15.96 -1.10
C ARG A 109 -6.87 16.12 0.02
N GLU A 110 -7.09 17.35 0.47
CA GLU A 110 -7.90 17.69 1.66
C GLU A 110 -9.31 17.05 1.62
N ALA A 111 -9.99 17.17 0.48
CA ALA A 111 -11.34 16.61 0.30
C ALA A 111 -11.40 15.08 0.42
N ASN A 112 -10.43 14.37 -0.16
CA ASN A 112 -10.38 12.90 -0.12
C ASN A 112 -10.18 12.42 1.32
N VAL A 113 -9.22 13.03 2.03
CA VAL A 113 -8.93 12.69 3.43
C VAL A 113 -10.12 12.96 4.34
N TYR A 114 -10.83 14.07 4.13
CA TYR A 114 -12.01 14.36 4.92
C TYR A 114 -13.12 13.34 4.69
N ARG A 115 -13.41 12.98 3.43
CA ARG A 115 -14.37 11.92 3.11
C ARG A 115 -13.99 10.60 3.76
N LEU A 116 -12.71 10.24 3.71
CA LEU A 116 -12.21 9.01 4.33
C LEU A 116 -12.46 9.02 5.85
N ALA A 117 -12.17 10.14 6.52
CA ALA A 117 -12.43 10.30 7.95
C ALA A 117 -13.93 10.23 8.28
N GLU A 118 -14.79 10.88 7.49
CA GLU A 118 -16.25 10.88 7.66
C GLU A 118 -16.82 9.46 7.49
N VAL A 119 -16.43 8.76 6.43
CA VAL A 119 -16.90 7.41 6.11
C VAL A 119 -16.40 6.37 7.11
N SER A 120 -15.26 6.61 7.78
CA SER A 120 -14.65 5.67 8.72
C SER A 120 -15.59 5.18 9.82
N VAL A 121 -16.53 6.02 10.26
CA VAL A 121 -17.52 5.67 11.28
C VAL A 121 -18.41 4.50 10.82
N ASN A 122 -18.85 4.54 9.55
CA ASN A 122 -19.71 3.50 8.97
C ASN A 122 -18.94 2.20 8.69
N ILE A 123 -17.62 2.27 8.48
CA ILE A 123 -16.77 1.09 8.28
C ILE A 123 -16.85 0.17 9.50
N ILE A 124 -16.79 0.74 10.70
CA ILE A 124 -16.86 -0.04 11.94
C ILE A 124 -18.22 -0.75 12.05
N ASP A 125 -19.31 -0.05 11.74
CA ASP A 125 -20.65 -0.65 11.76
C ASP A 125 -20.80 -1.78 10.74
N GLN A 126 -20.29 -1.58 9.53
CA GLN A 126 -20.28 -2.63 8.51
C GLN A 126 -19.49 -3.86 8.96
N CYS A 127 -18.30 -3.66 9.55
CA CYS A 127 -17.48 -4.76 10.04
C CYS A 127 -18.15 -5.51 11.20
N VAL A 128 -18.79 -4.81 12.14
CA VAL A 128 -19.56 -5.45 13.22
C VAL A 128 -20.73 -6.24 12.67
N ALA A 129 -21.49 -5.68 11.71
CA ALA A 129 -22.60 -6.38 11.05
C ALA A 129 -22.14 -7.63 10.28
N GLN A 130 -20.90 -7.64 9.79
CA GLN A 130 -20.26 -8.79 9.14
C GLN A 130 -19.67 -9.82 10.14
N GLY A 131 -19.78 -9.58 11.44
CA GLY A 131 -19.29 -10.49 12.47
C GLY A 131 -17.78 -10.39 12.71
N VAL A 132 -17.12 -9.29 12.33
CA VAL A 132 -15.70 -9.09 12.64
C VAL A 132 -15.53 -9.05 14.16
N PRO A 133 -14.71 -9.94 14.76
CA PRO A 133 -14.54 -10.05 16.21
C PRO A 133 -13.57 -9.00 16.74
N PHE A 134 -13.97 -7.73 16.69
CA PHE A 134 -13.22 -6.66 17.36
C PHE A 134 -13.13 -6.90 18.86
N ALA A 135 -12.00 -6.48 19.45
CA ALA A 135 -11.79 -6.48 20.89
C ALA A 135 -12.90 -5.68 21.59
N ARG A 136 -13.30 -6.15 22.77
CA ARG A 136 -14.33 -5.52 23.59
C ARG A 136 -13.82 -5.26 24.99
N GLU A 137 -14.33 -4.20 25.59
CA GLU A 137 -14.20 -3.98 27.03
C GLU A 137 -15.24 -4.80 27.81
N TYR A 138 -15.15 -4.82 29.14
CA TYR A 138 -15.95 -5.68 30.01
C TYR A 138 -17.47 -5.49 29.85
N GLY A 139 -17.92 -4.25 29.65
CA GLY A 139 -19.31 -3.88 29.37
C GLY A 139 -19.79 -4.21 27.95
N GLY A 140 -18.91 -4.73 27.09
CA GLY A 140 -19.23 -5.20 25.75
C GLY A 140 -19.12 -4.14 24.65
N LEU A 141 -18.75 -2.89 24.95
CA LEU A 141 -18.40 -1.92 23.91
C LEU A 141 -17.11 -2.31 23.19
N LEU A 142 -16.94 -1.82 21.97
CA LEU A 142 -15.70 -2.04 21.22
C LEU A 142 -14.54 -1.31 21.91
N SER A 143 -13.39 -1.97 21.98
CA SER A 143 -12.18 -1.44 22.56
C SER A 143 -11.26 -0.87 21.48
N ASN A 144 -10.56 0.21 21.85
CA ASN A 144 -9.61 0.91 21.00
C ASN A 144 -8.22 0.90 21.65
N ARG A 145 -7.18 1.10 20.85
CA ARG A 145 -5.81 1.30 21.34
C ARG A 145 -5.15 2.53 20.73
N SER A 146 -4.13 3.05 21.41
CA SER A 146 -3.22 4.04 20.84
C SER A 146 -2.38 3.42 19.73
N PHE A 147 -2.07 4.25 18.72
CA PHE A 147 -1.20 3.91 17.60
C PHE A 147 -0.43 5.16 17.19
N GLY A 148 0.73 4.99 16.55
CA GLY A 148 1.66 6.11 16.33
C GLY A 148 1.05 7.28 15.56
N GLY A 149 1.36 8.49 16.00
CA GLY A 149 0.96 9.73 15.34
C GLY A 149 -0.41 10.31 15.71
N SER A 150 -1.11 9.77 16.71
CA SER A 150 -2.35 10.37 17.26
C SER A 150 -2.32 10.46 18.79
N GLN A 151 -3.05 11.44 19.33
CA GLN A 151 -3.20 11.66 20.78
C GLN A 151 -4.44 10.98 21.38
N VAL A 152 -5.32 10.42 20.55
CA VAL A 152 -6.54 9.72 20.96
C VAL A 152 -6.46 8.23 20.64
N SER A 153 -7.29 7.41 21.30
CA SER A 153 -7.37 5.97 21.08
C SER A 153 -8.47 5.64 20.08
N ARG A 154 -8.12 5.57 18.79
CA ARG A 154 -9.10 5.34 17.70
C ARG A 154 -8.86 4.11 16.84
N THR A 155 -7.86 3.29 17.21
CA THR A 155 -7.52 2.09 16.45
C THR A 155 -8.29 0.89 16.99
N PHE A 156 -9.28 0.42 16.22
CA PHE A 156 -10.01 -0.82 16.46
C PHE A 156 -9.16 -2.01 16.05
N TYR A 157 -9.22 -3.11 16.79
CA TYR A 157 -8.34 -4.25 16.57
C TYR A 157 -8.99 -5.58 16.92
N ALA A 158 -8.48 -6.66 16.33
CA ALA A 158 -8.78 -8.04 16.70
C ALA A 158 -7.44 -8.74 17.02
N ALA A 159 -7.00 -8.61 18.28
CA ALA A 159 -5.65 -8.97 18.72
C ALA A 159 -4.56 -8.44 17.74
N GLY A 160 -3.61 -9.29 17.32
CA GLY A 160 -2.66 -9.01 16.25
C GLY A 160 -3.07 -9.53 14.86
N GLN A 161 -4.37 -9.73 14.60
CA GLN A 161 -4.90 -10.35 13.37
C GLN A 161 -6.00 -9.52 12.69
N THR A 162 -6.04 -8.20 12.93
CA THR A 162 -7.15 -7.36 12.46
C THR A 162 -7.37 -7.43 10.94
N GLY A 163 -6.31 -7.40 10.14
CA GLY A 163 -6.39 -7.52 8.69
C GLY A 163 -7.00 -8.83 8.22
N GLN A 164 -6.66 -9.93 8.90
CA GLN A 164 -7.24 -11.24 8.64
C GLN A 164 -8.75 -11.23 8.87
N GLN A 165 -9.19 -10.71 10.02
CA GLN A 165 -10.61 -10.69 10.36
C GLN A 165 -11.42 -9.78 9.44
N LEU A 166 -10.88 -8.60 9.11
CA LEU A 166 -11.52 -7.68 8.16
C LEU A 166 -11.63 -8.29 6.76
N LEU A 167 -10.57 -8.93 6.26
CA LEU A 167 -10.60 -9.55 4.94
C LEU A 167 -11.58 -10.73 4.91
N LEU A 168 -11.65 -11.53 5.97
CA LEU A 168 -12.62 -12.63 6.06
C LEU A 168 -14.06 -12.13 6.08
N GLY A 169 -14.35 -11.00 6.73
CA GLY A 169 -15.66 -10.33 6.67
C GLY A 169 -16.03 -9.91 5.24
N ALA A 170 -15.13 -9.23 4.53
CA ALA A 170 -15.35 -8.84 3.14
C ALA A 170 -15.41 -10.03 2.18
N TYR A 171 -14.58 -11.05 2.39
CA TYR A 171 -14.60 -12.30 1.64
C TYR A 171 -15.91 -13.06 1.84
N SER A 172 -16.48 -13.07 3.06
CA SER A 172 -17.78 -13.69 3.34
C SER A 172 -18.90 -13.01 2.54
N ALA A 173 -18.92 -11.67 2.53
CA ALA A 173 -19.86 -10.89 1.73
C ALA A 173 -19.70 -11.17 0.22
N LEU A 174 -18.45 -11.23 -0.28
CA LEU A 174 -18.15 -11.61 -1.66
C LEU A 174 -18.67 -13.03 -1.97
N SER A 175 -18.41 -13.99 -1.08
CA SER A 175 -18.79 -15.40 -1.25
C SER A 175 -20.30 -15.58 -1.30
N ARG A 176 -21.05 -14.81 -0.50
CA ARG A 176 -22.52 -14.73 -0.62
C ARG A 176 -22.92 -14.30 -2.03
N GLN A 177 -22.30 -13.27 -2.59
CA GLN A 177 -22.64 -12.80 -3.94
C GLN A 177 -22.24 -13.80 -5.04
N VAL A 178 -21.16 -14.56 -4.86
CA VAL A 178 -20.82 -15.70 -5.72
C VAL A 178 -21.92 -16.75 -5.68
N ALA A 179 -22.42 -17.10 -4.48
CA ALA A 179 -23.49 -18.08 -4.31
C ALA A 179 -24.82 -17.63 -4.97
N THR A 180 -25.09 -16.33 -5.04
CA THR A 180 -26.25 -15.79 -5.78
C THR A 180 -26.08 -15.77 -7.31
N GLY A 181 -24.88 -16.06 -7.82
CA GLY A 181 -24.55 -15.96 -9.25
C GLY A 181 -24.33 -14.54 -9.76
N LYS A 182 -24.34 -13.53 -8.88
CA LYS A 182 -24.07 -12.12 -9.24
C LYS A 182 -22.60 -11.79 -9.41
N VAL A 183 -21.73 -12.57 -8.76
CA VAL A 183 -20.28 -12.50 -8.97
C VAL A 183 -19.80 -13.78 -9.64
N GLN A 184 -19.14 -13.64 -10.78
CA GLN A 184 -18.33 -14.69 -11.37
C GLN A 184 -16.88 -14.51 -10.90
N MET A 185 -16.34 -15.51 -10.21
CA MET A 185 -14.98 -15.47 -9.66
C MET A 185 -13.99 -16.20 -10.58
N PHE A 186 -12.88 -15.54 -10.90
CA PHE A 186 -11.75 -16.08 -11.69
C PHE A 186 -10.50 -16.10 -10.80
N THR A 187 -10.22 -17.26 -10.21
CA THR A 187 -9.00 -17.49 -9.41
C THR A 187 -7.86 -17.99 -10.29
N ARG A 188 -6.62 -17.80 -9.84
CA ARG A 188 -5.41 -18.10 -10.63
C ARG A 188 -5.44 -17.43 -12.01
N THR A 189 -5.96 -16.21 -12.06
CA THR A 189 -6.07 -15.42 -13.29
C THR A 189 -5.43 -14.05 -13.05
N GLU A 190 -4.39 -13.74 -13.82
CA GLU A 190 -3.67 -12.47 -13.72
C GLU A 190 -4.03 -11.56 -14.90
N MET A 191 -4.32 -10.30 -14.62
CA MET A 191 -4.53 -9.29 -15.66
C MET A 191 -3.19 -8.89 -16.27
N LEU A 192 -3.10 -8.93 -17.60
CA LEU A 192 -1.90 -8.56 -18.35
C LEU A 192 -2.07 -7.29 -19.18
N ASP A 193 -3.30 -6.87 -19.50
CA ASP A 193 -3.54 -5.59 -20.16
C ASP A 193 -4.97 -5.04 -19.92
N VAL A 194 -5.13 -3.71 -20.07
CA VAL A 194 -6.44 -3.04 -20.16
C VAL A 194 -6.78 -2.82 -21.63
N VAL A 195 -8.03 -3.08 -22.00
CA VAL A 195 -8.54 -2.83 -23.35
C VAL A 195 -9.25 -1.49 -23.40
N ILE A 196 -8.76 -0.60 -24.27
CA ILE A 196 -9.31 0.75 -24.51
C ILE A 196 -10.07 0.75 -25.84
N ILE A 197 -11.32 1.19 -25.83
CA ILE A 197 -12.13 1.41 -27.03
C ILE A 197 -12.73 2.81 -26.94
N ASP A 198 -12.55 3.61 -27.99
CA ASP A 198 -13.00 5.02 -28.05
C ASP A 198 -12.52 5.86 -26.85
N GLY A 199 -11.27 5.63 -26.42
CA GLY A 199 -10.66 6.31 -25.28
C GLY A 199 -11.20 5.88 -23.90
N LYS A 200 -12.02 4.82 -23.82
CA LYS A 200 -12.61 4.32 -22.57
C LYS A 200 -12.11 2.92 -22.25
N ALA A 201 -11.89 2.61 -20.98
CA ALA A 201 -11.62 1.23 -20.57
C ALA A 201 -12.89 0.39 -20.72
N ARG A 202 -12.81 -0.66 -21.56
CA ARG A 202 -13.93 -1.54 -21.93
C ARG A 202 -13.70 -3.02 -21.61
N GLY A 203 -12.58 -3.35 -20.99
CA GLY A 203 -12.26 -4.72 -20.63
C GLY A 203 -10.81 -4.91 -20.25
N ILE A 204 -10.44 -6.18 -20.08
CA ILE A 204 -9.08 -6.61 -19.76
C ILE A 204 -8.70 -7.84 -20.58
N VAL A 205 -7.40 -8.04 -20.75
CA VAL A 205 -6.81 -9.31 -21.17
C VAL A 205 -6.16 -9.96 -19.96
N THR A 206 -6.39 -11.26 -19.80
CA THR A 206 -5.88 -12.04 -18.67
C THR A 206 -5.13 -13.27 -19.12
N ARG A 207 -4.30 -13.81 -18.23
CA ARG A 207 -3.68 -15.13 -18.35
C ARG A 207 -4.15 -16.04 -17.22
N ASN A 208 -4.63 -17.22 -17.55
CA ASN A 208 -4.80 -18.29 -16.59
C ASN A 208 -3.42 -18.84 -16.19
N LEU A 209 -3.08 -18.74 -14.91
CA LEU A 209 -1.76 -19.08 -14.40
C LEU A 209 -1.48 -20.58 -14.39
N VAL A 210 -2.50 -21.43 -14.47
CA VAL A 210 -2.35 -22.90 -14.54
C VAL A 210 -2.15 -23.36 -15.97
N THR A 211 -2.93 -22.82 -16.91
CA THR A 211 -3.01 -23.34 -18.28
C THR A 211 -2.27 -22.48 -19.31
N GLY A 212 -1.87 -21.26 -18.95
CA GLY A 212 -1.29 -20.30 -19.90
C GLY A 212 -2.29 -19.65 -20.84
N LYS A 213 -3.57 -20.01 -20.75
CA LYS A 213 -4.61 -19.50 -21.66
C LYS A 213 -4.74 -17.99 -21.52
N ILE A 214 -4.69 -17.28 -22.66
CA ILE A 214 -4.97 -15.85 -22.75
C ILE A 214 -6.44 -15.65 -23.08
N GLU A 215 -7.13 -14.80 -22.31
CA GLU A 215 -8.57 -14.58 -22.44
C GLU A 215 -8.93 -13.09 -22.30
N SER A 216 -9.83 -12.64 -23.18
CA SER A 216 -10.45 -11.32 -23.14
C SER A 216 -11.73 -11.30 -22.31
N HIS A 217 -11.91 -10.25 -21.51
CA HIS A 217 -13.15 -10.01 -20.76
C HIS A 217 -13.62 -8.57 -20.96
N ALA A 218 -14.81 -8.40 -21.54
CA ALA A 218 -15.43 -7.09 -21.71
C ALA A 218 -16.32 -6.70 -20.51
N ALA A 219 -16.38 -5.38 -20.25
CA ALA A 219 -17.23 -4.75 -19.24
C ALA A 219 -17.45 -3.26 -19.51
N HIS A 220 -18.47 -2.68 -18.86
CA HIS A 220 -18.78 -1.25 -18.98
C HIS A 220 -17.83 -0.39 -18.13
N ALA A 221 -17.24 -0.98 -17.09
CA ALA A 221 -16.23 -0.37 -16.23
C ALA A 221 -15.27 -1.43 -15.68
N VAL A 222 -14.03 -1.02 -15.39
CA VAL A 222 -12.95 -1.85 -14.83
C VAL A 222 -12.42 -1.19 -13.57
N LEU A 223 -12.34 -1.94 -12.47
CA LEU A 223 -11.83 -1.50 -11.17
C LEU A 223 -10.54 -2.25 -10.85
N LEU A 224 -9.45 -1.52 -10.69
CA LEU A 224 -8.15 -2.06 -10.28
C LEU A 224 -8.00 -1.92 -8.77
N CYS A 225 -8.09 -3.05 -8.08
CA CYS A 225 -8.00 -3.20 -6.62
C CYS A 225 -6.76 -4.06 -6.27
N THR A 226 -5.64 -3.79 -6.94
CA THR A 226 -4.51 -4.73 -7.11
C THR A 226 -3.45 -4.64 -6.02
N GLY A 227 -3.59 -3.70 -5.09
CA GLY A 227 -2.62 -3.46 -4.02
C GLY A 227 -1.41 -2.65 -4.46
N GLY A 228 -0.45 -2.50 -3.55
CA GLY A 228 0.76 -1.69 -3.77
C GLY A 228 1.91 -2.40 -4.49
N TYR A 229 2.92 -1.60 -4.83
CA TYR A 229 4.09 -2.00 -5.64
C TYR A 229 5.39 -2.15 -4.83
N GLY A 230 5.30 -2.36 -3.51
CA GLY A 230 6.46 -2.43 -2.61
C GLY A 230 7.50 -3.51 -2.96
N ASN A 231 7.15 -4.53 -3.74
CA ASN A 231 8.11 -5.55 -4.19
C ASN A 231 9.09 -5.05 -5.26
N VAL A 232 8.97 -3.81 -5.75
CA VAL A 232 10.04 -3.17 -6.54
C VAL A 232 11.39 -3.14 -5.79
N PHE A 233 11.37 -3.21 -4.45
CA PHE A 233 12.55 -3.30 -3.58
C PHE A 233 13.04 -4.74 -3.35
N TYR A 234 12.39 -5.75 -3.96
CA TYR A 234 12.57 -7.18 -3.69
C TYR A 234 12.23 -7.58 -2.24
N LEU A 235 13.03 -7.17 -1.26
CA LEU A 235 12.75 -7.38 0.17
C LEU A 235 11.84 -6.28 0.71
N SER A 236 10.60 -6.67 1.01
CA SER A 236 9.62 -5.82 1.67
C SER A 236 8.77 -6.64 2.64
N THR A 237 7.89 -5.97 3.39
CA THR A 237 6.89 -6.69 4.19
C THR A 237 5.72 -7.26 3.37
N ASN A 238 5.62 -6.84 2.10
CA ASN A 238 4.52 -7.21 1.23
C ASN A 238 4.54 -8.72 0.95
N ALA A 239 3.40 -9.27 0.52
CA ALA A 239 3.38 -10.64 0.03
C ALA A 239 4.13 -10.71 -1.30
N MET A 240 4.76 -11.84 -1.62
CA MET A 240 5.48 -12.00 -2.89
C MET A 240 4.62 -11.77 -4.13
N GLY A 241 3.30 -11.97 -4.02
CA GLY A 241 2.36 -11.68 -5.09
C GLY A 241 2.06 -10.19 -5.30
N SER A 242 2.36 -9.31 -4.34
CA SER A 242 2.14 -7.86 -4.49
C SER A 242 3.00 -7.31 -5.62
N ASN A 243 2.38 -6.82 -6.68
CA ASN A 243 3.09 -6.37 -7.87
C ASN A 243 2.37 -5.20 -8.54
N VAL A 244 3.09 -4.48 -9.40
CA VAL A 244 2.58 -3.29 -10.08
C VAL A 244 1.88 -3.62 -11.40
N THR A 245 1.97 -4.84 -11.92
CA THR A 245 1.65 -5.15 -13.33
C THR A 245 0.33 -4.55 -13.79
N ALA A 246 -0.79 -4.81 -13.12
CA ALA A 246 -2.08 -4.25 -13.54
C ALA A 246 -2.10 -2.70 -13.56
N ALA A 247 -1.55 -2.05 -12.55
CA ALA A 247 -1.45 -0.58 -12.49
C ALA A 247 -0.50 -0.04 -13.56
N TRP A 248 0.64 -0.70 -13.78
CA TRP A 248 1.63 -0.30 -14.79
C TRP A 248 1.08 -0.44 -16.21
N ARG A 249 0.34 -1.52 -16.50
CA ARG A 249 -0.31 -1.74 -17.80
C ARG A 249 -1.40 -0.70 -18.05
N ALA A 250 -2.20 -0.38 -17.04
CA ALA A 250 -3.13 0.74 -17.10
C ALA A 250 -2.42 2.07 -17.37
N HIS A 251 -1.26 2.29 -16.75
CA HIS A 251 -0.48 3.49 -16.95
C HIS A 251 0.01 3.64 -18.40
N LYS A 252 0.50 2.56 -18.99
CA LYS A 252 0.86 2.49 -20.41
C LYS A 252 -0.33 2.68 -21.37
N LYS A 253 -1.57 2.58 -20.86
CA LYS A 253 -2.82 2.84 -21.59
C LYS A 253 -3.44 4.22 -21.27
N GLY A 254 -2.68 5.10 -20.62
CA GLY A 254 -3.06 6.50 -20.40
C GLY A 254 -3.54 6.84 -18.98
N ALA A 255 -3.55 5.88 -18.05
CA ALA A 255 -3.81 6.18 -16.64
C ALA A 255 -2.58 6.89 -16.04
N PHE A 256 -2.70 8.05 -15.41
CA PHE A 256 -1.52 8.71 -14.86
C PHE A 256 -1.05 8.00 -13.57
N PHE A 257 0.25 8.01 -13.30
CA PHE A 257 0.81 7.44 -12.07
C PHE A 257 1.12 8.56 -11.06
N GLY A 258 0.44 8.52 -9.93
CA GLY A 258 0.54 9.48 -8.84
C GLY A 258 1.66 9.18 -7.85
N ASN A 259 2.56 10.15 -7.62
CA ASN A 259 3.60 10.13 -6.58
C ASN A 259 4.39 8.81 -6.44
N PRO A 260 4.94 8.25 -7.54
CA PRO A 260 5.53 6.91 -7.53
C PRO A 260 6.64 6.74 -6.47
N CYS A 261 7.39 7.79 -6.13
CA CYS A 261 8.48 7.70 -5.15
C CYS A 261 8.02 7.75 -3.68
N PHE A 262 6.74 7.98 -3.40
CA PHE A 262 6.20 8.00 -2.03
C PHE A 262 5.92 6.58 -1.55
N THR A 263 6.92 5.99 -0.91
CA THR A 263 6.85 4.68 -0.25
C THR A 263 7.12 4.84 1.25
N GLN A 264 6.42 4.07 2.06
CA GLN A 264 6.56 4.08 3.51
C GLN A 264 7.42 2.90 3.98
N ILE A 265 8.26 3.20 4.95
CA ILE A 265 9.11 2.25 5.64
C ILE A 265 8.51 2.00 7.03
N HIS A 266 8.41 0.73 7.42
CA HIS A 266 8.03 0.32 8.75
C HIS A 266 9.28 0.20 9.63
N PRO A 267 9.28 0.69 10.89
CA PRO A 267 10.47 0.66 11.73
C PRO A 267 10.76 -0.71 12.36
N THR A 268 9.72 -1.52 12.56
CA THR A 268 9.83 -2.80 13.30
C THR A 268 9.56 -3.99 12.40
N CYS A 269 10.60 -4.51 11.74
CA CYS A 269 10.56 -5.75 10.99
C CYS A 269 11.67 -6.70 11.44
N ILE A 270 11.45 -8.00 11.33
CA ILE A 270 12.52 -8.98 11.57
C ILE A 270 13.63 -8.71 10.53
N PRO A 271 14.89 -8.50 10.96
CA PRO A 271 15.98 -8.08 10.09
C PRO A 271 16.33 -9.16 9.06
N VAL A 272 17.14 -8.76 8.08
CA VAL A 272 17.71 -9.70 7.12
C VAL A 272 18.62 -10.68 7.85
N SER A 273 18.32 -11.98 7.75
CA SER A 273 19.13 -13.08 8.25
C SER A 273 19.96 -13.75 7.17
N GLY A 274 19.63 -13.57 5.88
CA GLY A 274 20.43 -14.03 4.74
C GLY A 274 19.68 -14.09 3.41
N ASP A 275 20.38 -14.51 2.35
CA ASP A 275 19.90 -14.48 0.95
C ASP A 275 18.75 -15.45 0.62
N HIS A 276 18.38 -16.30 1.58
CA HIS A 276 17.29 -17.28 1.48
C HIS A 276 15.92 -16.66 1.80
N GLN A 277 15.88 -15.46 2.41
CA GLN A 277 14.63 -14.80 2.72
C GLN A 277 13.95 -14.31 1.44
N SER A 278 12.67 -14.62 1.31
CA SER A 278 11.83 -14.11 0.22
C SER A 278 11.20 -12.77 0.57
N LYS A 279 10.95 -12.49 1.85
CA LYS A 279 10.34 -11.27 2.35
C LYS A 279 10.78 -10.97 3.79
N LEU A 280 10.47 -9.77 4.25
CA LEU A 280 10.68 -9.35 5.64
C LEU A 280 9.38 -9.47 6.43
N THR A 281 9.45 -9.97 7.66
CA THR A 281 8.25 -10.14 8.49
C THR A 281 8.02 -8.90 9.33
N LEU A 282 6.84 -8.34 9.19
CA LEU A 282 6.36 -7.22 10.01
C LEU A 282 6.16 -7.67 11.46
N MET A 283 6.70 -6.90 12.40
CA MET A 283 6.32 -6.95 13.80
C MET A 283 5.48 -5.72 14.10
N SER A 284 4.24 -5.91 14.57
CA SER A 284 3.25 -4.82 14.74
C SER A 284 3.84 -3.61 15.47
N GLU A 285 3.55 -2.42 14.93
CA GLU A 285 3.91 -1.15 15.58
C GLU A 285 3.34 -1.02 17.00
N SER A 286 2.23 -1.68 17.31
CA SER A 286 1.68 -1.71 18.67
C SER A 286 2.67 -2.23 19.71
N LEU A 287 3.70 -2.99 19.30
CA LEU A 287 4.76 -3.45 20.22
C LEU A 287 5.53 -2.28 20.82
N ARG A 288 5.71 -1.16 20.11
CA ARG A 288 6.38 0.04 20.63
C ARG A 288 5.58 0.77 21.70
N ASN A 289 4.29 0.46 21.88
CA ASN A 289 3.48 1.05 22.95
C ASN A 289 3.99 0.65 24.33
N ASP A 290 4.49 -0.59 24.46
CA ASP A 290 4.98 -1.14 25.72
C ASP A 290 6.48 -1.48 25.68
N GLY A 291 7.02 -1.75 24.49
CA GLY A 291 8.43 -2.08 24.30
C GLY A 291 9.32 -0.85 24.11
N ARG A 292 10.55 -0.93 24.65
CA ARG A 292 11.56 0.12 24.55
C ARG A 292 12.61 -0.23 23.51
N VAL A 293 13.01 0.75 22.68
CA VAL A 293 13.97 0.54 21.59
C VAL A 293 15.35 1.06 21.99
N TRP A 294 16.39 0.23 21.86
CA TRP A 294 17.74 0.60 22.26
C TRP A 294 18.85 -0.10 21.46
N VAL A 295 20.05 0.48 21.54
CA VAL A 295 21.33 -0.11 21.09
C VAL A 295 22.38 0.04 22.19
N PRO A 296 23.47 -0.75 22.21
CA PRO A 296 24.59 -0.51 23.11
C PRO A 296 25.20 0.89 22.88
N LYS A 297 25.66 1.55 23.94
CA LYS A 297 26.41 2.81 23.84
C LYS A 297 27.76 2.62 23.16
N ASP A 298 28.46 1.52 23.50
CA ASP A 298 29.71 1.11 22.86
C ASP A 298 29.43 0.27 21.60
N SER A 299 29.91 0.72 20.44
CA SER A 299 29.82 -0.01 19.17
C SER A 299 30.56 -1.35 19.16
N ASN A 300 31.52 -1.52 20.07
CA ASN A 300 32.30 -2.75 20.19
C ASN A 300 31.70 -3.76 21.17
N ASP A 301 30.59 -3.43 21.85
CA ASP A 301 29.97 -4.35 22.79
C ASP A 301 29.45 -5.61 22.09
N LYS A 302 29.99 -6.77 22.51
CA LYS A 302 29.62 -8.10 21.98
C LYS A 302 28.87 -8.95 23.00
N ARG A 303 28.52 -8.39 24.16
CA ARG A 303 27.72 -9.09 25.18
C ARG A 303 26.35 -9.47 24.61
N LYS A 304 25.71 -10.48 25.18
CA LYS A 304 24.31 -10.77 24.86
C LYS A 304 23.44 -9.64 25.41
N ALA A 305 22.31 -9.38 24.76
CA ALA A 305 21.41 -8.28 25.12
C ALA A 305 21.03 -8.27 26.62
N GLN A 306 20.83 -9.46 27.21
CA GLN A 306 20.46 -9.64 28.62
C GLN A 306 21.59 -9.26 29.59
N ASP A 307 22.85 -9.34 29.13
CA ASP A 307 24.06 -9.09 29.94
C ASP A 307 24.53 -7.61 29.84
N ILE A 308 23.87 -6.79 29.02
CA ILE A 308 24.15 -5.35 28.89
C ILE A 308 23.32 -4.61 29.94
N PRO A 309 23.94 -3.97 30.95
CA PRO A 309 23.22 -3.27 31.99
C PRO A 309 22.57 -1.98 31.46
N GLU A 310 21.56 -1.45 32.16
CA GLU A 310 20.73 -0.35 31.64
C GLU A 310 21.56 0.92 31.36
N GLU A 311 22.56 1.20 32.19
CA GLU A 311 23.48 2.33 32.00
C GLU A 311 24.32 2.27 30.72
N ASP A 312 24.48 1.08 30.13
CA ASP A 312 25.22 0.87 28.88
C ASP A 312 24.30 0.91 27.63
N ARG A 313 23.00 1.15 27.80
CA ARG A 313 22.01 1.19 26.72
C ARG A 313 21.72 2.63 26.30
N ASP A 314 21.63 2.88 24.98
CA ASP A 314 21.12 4.12 24.41
C ASP A 314 19.69 3.92 23.91
N TYR A 315 18.71 4.41 24.68
CA TYR A 315 17.31 4.53 24.28
C TYR A 315 17.14 5.73 23.35
N PHE A 316 17.70 5.62 22.13
CA PHE A 316 17.90 6.76 21.24
C PHE A 316 16.62 7.50 20.84
N LEU A 317 15.47 6.81 20.75
CA LEU A 317 14.17 7.45 20.46
C LEU A 317 13.70 8.30 21.64
N GLU A 318 13.75 7.75 22.85
CA GLU A 318 13.40 8.45 24.10
C GLU A 318 14.30 9.67 24.33
N ARG A 319 15.60 9.52 24.03
CA ARG A 319 16.58 10.61 24.12
C ARG A 319 16.35 11.73 23.11
N LYS A 320 16.05 11.39 21.85
CA LYS A 320 15.86 12.38 20.77
C LYS A 320 14.48 13.06 20.82
N TYR A 321 13.45 12.35 21.26
CA TYR A 321 12.05 12.79 21.21
C TYR A 321 11.35 12.56 22.56
N PRO A 322 11.70 13.31 23.63
CA PRO A 322 11.24 13.02 24.99
C PRO A 322 9.72 13.05 25.16
N SER A 323 8.98 13.84 24.35
CA SER A 323 7.51 13.89 24.41
C SER A 323 6.81 12.66 23.84
N PHE A 324 7.42 11.97 22.86
CA PHE A 324 6.80 10.83 22.17
C PHE A 324 7.51 9.50 22.46
N GLY A 325 8.80 9.52 22.75
CA GLY A 325 9.65 8.34 22.94
C GLY A 325 9.50 7.32 21.81
N ASN A 326 9.14 6.09 22.16
CA ASN A 326 8.95 5.02 21.18
C ASN A 326 7.69 5.18 20.31
N LEU A 327 6.82 6.18 20.56
CA LEU A 327 5.58 6.45 19.80
C LEU A 327 5.75 7.47 18.68
N VAL A 328 6.98 7.88 18.37
CA VAL A 328 7.26 8.72 17.20
C VAL A 328 6.72 8.07 15.90
N PRO A 329 6.40 8.90 14.87
CA PRO A 329 6.01 8.41 13.56
C PRO A 329 7.01 7.43 12.93
N ARG A 330 6.50 6.62 12.01
CA ARG A 330 7.25 5.56 11.33
C ARG A 330 8.50 6.06 10.63
N ASP A 331 8.39 7.16 9.88
CA ASP A 331 9.52 7.75 9.15
C ASP A 331 10.65 8.16 10.11
N ILE A 332 10.32 8.78 11.25
CA ILE A 332 11.28 9.18 12.29
C ILE A 332 11.92 7.97 12.97
N ALA A 333 11.11 6.98 13.36
CA ALA A 333 11.61 5.76 13.98
C ALA A 333 12.54 4.97 13.04
N SER A 334 12.17 4.86 11.76
CA SER A 334 12.95 4.15 10.74
C SER A 334 14.27 4.86 10.45
N ARG A 335 14.28 6.18 10.25
CA ARG A 335 15.51 6.96 10.07
C ARG A 335 16.43 6.84 11.27
N SER A 336 15.89 7.04 12.48
CA SER A 336 16.68 6.95 13.72
C SER A 336 17.30 5.56 13.92
N ALA A 337 16.60 4.48 13.60
CA ALA A 337 17.13 3.12 13.68
C ALA A 337 18.25 2.87 12.65
N LYS A 338 18.11 3.37 11.42
CA LYS A 338 19.20 3.27 10.42
C LYS A 338 20.41 4.12 10.82
N GLU A 339 20.20 5.36 11.26
CA GLU A 339 21.29 6.24 11.67
C GLU A 339 22.18 5.61 12.76
N VAL A 340 21.59 4.97 13.78
CA VAL A 340 22.40 4.31 14.82
C VAL A 340 23.13 3.06 14.29
N CYS A 341 22.57 2.36 13.31
CA CYS A 341 23.24 1.27 12.62
C CYS A 341 24.40 1.78 11.73
N ASP A 342 24.19 2.87 10.99
CA ASP A 342 25.22 3.52 10.16
C ASP A 342 26.40 4.05 11.01
N GLN A 343 26.13 4.42 12.27
CA GLN A 343 27.15 4.78 13.27
C GLN A 343 27.92 3.58 13.83
N GLY A 344 27.66 2.36 13.33
CA GLY A 344 28.33 1.14 13.78
C GLY A 344 27.83 0.60 15.12
N ARG A 345 26.73 1.12 15.68
CA ARG A 345 26.14 0.67 16.95
C ARG A 345 25.02 -0.36 16.78
N GLY A 346 24.74 -0.77 15.55
CA GLY A 346 23.72 -1.78 15.28
C GLY A 346 24.11 -3.17 15.78
N VAL A 347 23.09 -4.00 16.04
CA VAL A 347 23.24 -5.29 16.72
C VAL A 347 23.02 -6.47 15.78
N GLY A 348 23.38 -7.68 16.24
CA GLY A 348 23.29 -8.91 15.44
C GLY A 348 24.43 -9.05 14.42
N ALA A 349 24.44 -10.18 13.70
CA ALA A 349 25.56 -10.54 12.82
C ALA A 349 25.76 -9.58 11.63
N SER A 350 24.68 -8.94 11.16
CA SER A 350 24.73 -7.97 10.07
C SER A 350 25.11 -6.55 10.52
N GLY A 351 25.03 -6.24 11.82
CA GLY A 351 25.05 -4.87 12.32
C GLY A 351 23.84 -4.02 11.90
N LEU A 352 22.84 -4.62 11.25
CA LEU A 352 21.63 -3.96 10.75
C LEU A 352 20.41 -4.41 11.56
N ALA A 353 20.43 -4.13 12.85
CA ALA A 353 19.29 -4.28 13.75
C ALA A 353 19.45 -3.38 14.98
N VAL A 354 18.33 -3.12 15.66
CA VAL A 354 18.26 -2.54 17.01
C VAL A 354 17.41 -3.46 17.90
N TYR A 355 17.51 -3.31 19.22
CA TYR A 355 16.71 -4.09 20.16
C TYR A 355 15.33 -3.46 20.40
N LEU A 356 14.31 -4.30 20.55
CA LEU A 356 12.99 -3.96 21.06
C LEU A 356 12.70 -4.84 22.28
N ASP A 357 12.67 -4.23 23.46
CA ASP A 357 12.71 -4.90 24.76
C ASP A 357 11.42 -4.69 25.56
N PHE A 358 10.91 -5.78 26.15
CA PHE A 358 9.67 -5.82 26.93
C PHE A 358 9.90 -6.05 28.44
N ALA A 359 11.14 -6.12 28.91
CA ALA A 359 11.45 -6.41 30.31
C ALA A 359 10.71 -5.49 31.30
N ASP A 360 10.69 -4.18 31.04
CA ASP A 360 10.03 -3.19 31.89
C ASP A 360 8.51 -3.35 31.91
N ALA A 361 7.90 -3.57 30.73
CA ALA A 361 6.47 -3.82 30.61
C ALA A 361 6.06 -5.12 31.31
N ILE A 362 6.85 -6.19 31.18
CA ILE A 362 6.60 -7.47 31.87
C ILE A 362 6.72 -7.30 33.39
N LYS A 363 7.72 -6.56 33.87
CA LYS A 363 7.89 -6.26 35.29
C LYS A 363 6.74 -5.43 35.86
N ARG A 364 6.26 -4.44 35.10
CA ARG A 364 5.19 -3.52 35.52
C ARG A 364 3.80 -4.17 35.48
N ASP A 365 3.48 -4.86 34.38
CA ASP A 365 2.13 -5.33 34.08
C ASP A 365 1.94 -6.85 34.28
N GLY A 366 3.03 -7.60 34.41
CA GLY A 366 3.03 -9.05 34.52
C GLY A 366 2.95 -9.77 33.16
N ARG A 367 3.58 -10.95 33.07
CA ARG A 367 3.65 -11.75 31.83
C ARG A 367 2.28 -12.04 31.21
N LYS A 368 1.30 -12.43 32.02
CA LYS A 368 -0.05 -12.77 31.55
C LYS A 368 -0.70 -11.62 30.77
N LYS A 369 -0.57 -10.39 31.25
CA LYS A 369 -1.16 -9.21 30.60
C LYS A 369 -0.45 -8.85 29.30
N ILE A 370 0.86 -9.07 29.22
CA ILE A 370 1.64 -8.93 27.98
C ILE A 370 1.26 -10.02 26.97
N GLU A 371 1.06 -11.25 27.43
CA GLU A 371 0.63 -12.38 26.61
C GLU A 371 -0.76 -12.18 26.01
N GLU A 372 -1.73 -11.69 26.80
CA GLU A 372 -3.07 -11.33 26.31
C GLU A 372 -3.03 -10.26 25.20
N ARG A 373 -2.07 -9.34 25.25
CA ARG A 373 -1.93 -8.25 24.26
C ARG A 373 -1.13 -8.64 23.02
N TYR A 374 -0.03 -9.38 23.21
CA TYR A 374 1.03 -9.55 22.21
C TYR A 374 1.47 -10.99 21.99
N GLY A 375 0.89 -11.97 22.71
CA GLY A 375 1.33 -13.38 22.67
C GLY A 375 1.42 -13.93 21.25
N ASN A 376 0.41 -13.65 20.40
CA ASN A 376 0.42 -14.08 19.01
C ASN A 376 1.55 -13.48 18.16
N LEU A 377 2.07 -12.31 18.53
CA LEU A 377 3.24 -11.69 17.89
C LEU A 377 4.54 -12.28 18.45
N PHE A 378 4.58 -12.58 19.74
CA PHE A 378 5.75 -13.19 20.37
C PHE A 378 5.96 -14.61 19.85
N ASP A 379 4.88 -15.39 19.73
CA ASP A 379 4.90 -16.73 19.13
C ASP A 379 5.40 -16.67 17.68
N MET A 380 4.92 -15.69 16.90
CA MET A 380 5.38 -15.49 15.52
C MET A 380 6.87 -15.18 15.45
N TYR A 381 7.38 -14.30 16.32
CA TYR A 381 8.80 -13.98 16.37
C TYR A 381 9.63 -15.21 16.78
N GLN A 382 9.20 -15.94 17.81
CA GLN A 382 9.88 -17.14 18.27
C GLN A 382 9.90 -18.24 17.20
N GLN A 383 8.81 -18.44 16.46
CA GLN A 383 8.75 -19.40 15.36
C GLN A 383 9.71 -19.07 14.21
N ILE A 384 9.93 -17.78 13.95
CA ILE A 384 10.79 -17.32 12.85
C ILE A 384 12.27 -17.28 13.27
N THR A 385 12.56 -16.85 14.49
CA THR A 385 13.93 -16.54 14.93
C THR A 385 14.51 -17.56 15.90
N GLY A 386 13.67 -18.38 16.55
CA GLY A 386 14.05 -19.26 17.65
C GLY A 386 14.24 -18.55 19.00
N GLU A 387 14.06 -17.24 19.08
CA GLU A 387 14.28 -16.43 20.29
C GLU A 387 12.95 -16.10 20.99
N ASN A 388 12.90 -16.28 22.31
CA ASN A 388 11.71 -15.99 23.12
C ASN A 388 11.67 -14.50 23.55
N PRO A 389 10.71 -13.69 23.08
CA PRO A 389 10.65 -12.27 23.42
C PRO A 389 10.27 -11.94 24.87
N TYR A 390 9.80 -12.92 25.64
CA TYR A 390 9.60 -12.75 27.09
C TYR A 390 10.92 -12.74 27.88
N GLU A 391 12.00 -13.23 27.28
CA GLU A 391 13.30 -13.42 27.94
C GLU A 391 14.41 -12.63 27.24
N THR A 392 14.35 -12.52 25.91
CA THR A 392 15.37 -11.86 25.09
C THR A 392 14.74 -10.74 24.26
N PRO A 393 15.33 -9.53 24.24
CA PRO A 393 14.85 -8.45 23.37
C PRO A 393 14.79 -8.89 21.91
N MET A 394 13.72 -8.51 21.21
CA MET A 394 13.60 -8.76 19.77
C MET A 394 14.65 -7.95 19.03
N ARG A 395 15.14 -8.48 17.90
CA ARG A 395 15.93 -7.72 16.92
C ARG A 395 15.00 -7.23 15.83
N ILE A 396 15.05 -5.93 15.57
CA ILE A 396 14.21 -5.27 14.57
C ILE A 396 15.03 -4.35 13.66
N TYR A 397 14.58 -4.18 12.42
CA TYR A 397 15.16 -3.22 11.47
C TYR A 397 14.10 -2.66 10.51
N PRO A 398 14.30 -1.47 9.94
CA PRO A 398 13.36 -0.89 9.00
C PRO A 398 13.20 -1.68 7.69
N ALA A 399 11.99 -1.70 7.13
CA ALA A 399 11.70 -2.32 5.83
C ALA A 399 10.58 -1.60 5.06
N VAL A 400 10.59 -1.67 3.73
CA VAL A 400 9.50 -1.15 2.88
C VAL A 400 8.19 -1.88 3.19
N HIS A 401 7.08 -1.14 3.28
CA HIS A 401 5.83 -1.67 3.82
C HIS A 401 4.54 -1.24 3.12
N TYR A 402 4.43 0.01 2.68
CA TYR A 402 3.20 0.52 2.06
C TYR A 402 3.56 1.51 0.96
N THR A 403 2.80 1.53 -0.13
CA THR A 403 2.99 2.50 -1.21
C THR A 403 1.91 3.56 -1.17
N MET A 404 2.28 4.82 -0.90
CA MET A 404 1.34 5.94 -0.91
C MET A 404 1.10 6.46 -2.33
N GLY A 405 2.07 6.28 -3.23
CA GLY A 405 1.81 6.44 -4.66
C GLY A 405 0.91 5.33 -5.21
N GLY A 406 0.48 5.50 -6.45
CA GLY A 406 -0.42 4.58 -7.14
C GLY A 406 -1.01 5.24 -8.38
N LEU A 407 -2.03 4.67 -9.00
CA LEU A 407 -2.71 5.35 -10.10
C LEU A 407 -3.37 6.65 -9.61
N TRP A 408 -3.22 7.71 -10.40
CA TRP A 408 -3.93 8.96 -10.19
C TRP A 408 -5.44 8.73 -10.37
N VAL A 409 -6.23 9.16 -9.39
CA VAL A 409 -7.69 9.16 -9.43
C VAL A 409 -8.30 10.50 -9.05
N ASP A 410 -9.45 10.79 -9.65
CA ASP A 410 -10.33 11.89 -9.24
C ASP A 410 -11.05 11.57 -7.92
N TYR A 411 -11.88 12.50 -7.43
CA TYR A 411 -12.68 12.30 -6.22
C TYR A 411 -13.62 11.09 -6.35
N ASN A 412 -13.97 10.64 -7.56
CA ASN A 412 -14.83 9.48 -7.80
C ASN A 412 -14.10 8.15 -7.86
N LEU A 413 -12.78 8.14 -7.64
CA LEU A 413 -11.86 7.00 -7.81
C LEU A 413 -11.62 6.59 -9.26
N MET A 414 -12.04 7.42 -10.23
CA MET A 414 -11.81 7.18 -11.66
C MET A 414 -10.42 7.69 -12.04
N THR A 415 -9.67 6.92 -12.83
CA THR A 415 -8.37 7.36 -13.33
C THR A 415 -8.54 8.41 -14.44
N THR A 416 -7.42 8.88 -15.02
CA THR A 416 -7.46 9.72 -16.23
C THR A 416 -8.05 9.00 -17.46
N VAL A 417 -8.27 7.68 -17.39
CA VAL A 417 -8.94 6.88 -18.43
C VAL A 417 -10.41 6.66 -18.04
N PRO A 418 -11.38 7.22 -18.77
CA PRO A 418 -12.78 7.03 -18.47
C PRO A 418 -13.20 5.56 -18.40
N GLY A 419 -13.92 5.20 -17.34
CA GLY A 419 -14.37 3.82 -17.09
C GLY A 419 -13.34 2.91 -16.42
N LEU A 420 -12.11 3.41 -16.21
CA LEU A 420 -11.11 2.75 -15.39
C LEU A 420 -11.07 3.39 -14.00
N TYR A 421 -11.08 2.58 -12.97
CA TYR A 421 -11.04 3.00 -11.57
C TYR A 421 -9.87 2.33 -10.86
N ALA A 422 -9.34 2.97 -9.82
CA ALA A 422 -8.32 2.38 -8.95
C ALA A 422 -8.69 2.57 -7.47
N LEU A 423 -8.67 1.50 -6.69
CA LEU A 423 -9.16 1.49 -5.30
C LEU A 423 -8.11 0.92 -4.34
N GLY A 424 -8.15 1.37 -3.09
CA GLY A 424 -7.20 0.97 -2.04
C GLY A 424 -5.78 1.41 -2.36
N GLU A 425 -4.79 0.60 -1.95
CA GLU A 425 -3.36 0.88 -2.16
C GLU A 425 -2.95 0.95 -3.65
N ALA A 426 -3.84 0.61 -4.59
CA ALA A 426 -3.58 0.82 -6.02
C ALA A 426 -3.72 2.29 -6.45
N ASN A 427 -4.27 3.18 -5.61
CA ASN A 427 -4.41 4.62 -5.88
C ASN A 427 -3.64 5.47 -4.86
N PHE A 428 -3.42 6.75 -5.20
CA PHE A 428 -2.57 7.66 -4.40
C PHE A 428 -3.28 8.49 -3.31
N SER A 429 -4.62 8.51 -3.29
CA SER A 429 -5.34 9.76 -3.06
C SER A 429 -5.45 10.27 -1.61
N ASP A 430 -5.25 9.41 -0.61
CA ASP A 430 -5.63 9.72 0.79
C ASP A 430 -4.45 9.94 1.76
N HIS A 431 -3.23 9.53 1.41
CA HIS A 431 -2.16 9.39 2.41
C HIS A 431 -0.99 10.37 2.25
N GLY A 432 -0.90 11.06 1.11
CA GLY A 432 0.18 12.00 0.84
C GLY A 432 1.57 11.37 0.96
N ALA A 433 2.51 12.09 1.57
CA ALA A 433 3.90 11.65 1.64
C ALA A 433 4.17 10.64 2.76
N ASN A 434 3.23 10.43 3.69
CA ASN A 434 3.36 9.44 4.74
C ASN A 434 2.00 9.00 5.30
N ARG A 435 1.74 7.70 5.31
CA ARG A 435 0.50 7.14 5.83
C ARG A 435 0.53 7.01 7.36
N LEU A 436 -0.52 7.42 8.06
CA LEU A 436 -0.69 7.03 9.47
C LEU A 436 -0.91 5.51 9.61
N GLY A 437 -0.32 4.93 10.66
CA GLY A 437 -0.55 3.54 10.99
C GLY A 437 -2.05 3.23 11.16
N ALA A 438 -2.49 2.04 10.80
CA ALA A 438 -3.90 1.61 10.80
C ALA A 438 -4.86 2.32 9.81
N SER A 439 -4.40 3.25 8.96
CA SER A 439 -5.25 3.94 7.97
C SER A 439 -5.38 3.26 6.59
N ALA A 440 -4.56 2.23 6.28
CA ALA A 440 -4.64 1.55 4.97
C ALA A 440 -5.87 0.65 4.85
N LEU A 441 -6.23 -0.04 5.93
CA LEU A 441 -7.42 -0.90 5.98
C LEU A 441 -8.69 -0.04 5.89
N MET A 442 -8.65 1.14 6.49
CA MET A 442 -9.68 2.17 6.40
C MET A 442 -9.91 2.59 4.95
N GLN A 443 -8.85 2.97 4.20
CA GLN A 443 -8.98 3.31 2.78
C GLN A 443 -9.58 2.17 1.96
N GLY A 444 -9.02 0.96 2.08
CA GLY A 444 -9.48 -0.17 1.28
C GLY A 444 -10.97 -0.48 1.48
N LEU A 445 -11.45 -0.44 2.72
CA LEU A 445 -12.87 -0.65 3.02
C LEU A 445 -13.75 0.55 2.66
N ALA A 446 -13.25 1.78 2.83
CA ALA A 446 -13.96 3.00 2.43
C ALA A 446 -14.25 2.99 0.93
N ASP A 447 -13.21 2.78 0.13
CA ASP A 447 -13.29 2.80 -1.33
C ASP A 447 -14.33 1.78 -1.84
N GLY A 448 -14.29 0.55 -1.32
CA GLY A 448 -15.13 -0.54 -1.81
C GLY A 448 -16.55 -0.59 -1.26
N TYR A 449 -16.78 -0.28 0.03
CA TYR A 449 -18.14 -0.30 0.61
C TYR A 449 -18.90 1.02 0.48
N PHE A 450 -18.20 2.14 0.43
CA PHE A 450 -18.84 3.44 0.69
C PHE A 450 -18.58 4.51 -0.36
N VAL A 451 -17.57 4.36 -1.22
CA VAL A 451 -17.30 5.32 -2.30
C VAL A 451 -17.77 4.77 -3.64
N ILE A 452 -17.16 3.69 -4.12
CA ILE A 452 -17.44 3.15 -5.46
C ILE A 452 -18.90 2.76 -5.70
N PRO A 453 -19.68 2.28 -4.70
CA PRO A 453 -21.08 1.92 -4.93
C PRO A 453 -21.96 3.12 -5.31
N TYR A 454 -21.54 4.33 -4.95
CA TYR A 454 -22.18 5.58 -5.37
C TYR A 454 -21.61 6.08 -6.70
N THR A 455 -20.29 6.19 -6.80
CA THR A 455 -19.64 6.97 -7.87
C THR A 455 -19.66 6.26 -9.22
N ILE A 456 -19.63 4.93 -9.26
CA ILE A 456 -19.69 4.20 -10.54
C ILE A 456 -21.04 4.34 -11.23
N GLY A 457 -22.11 4.51 -10.43
CA GLY A 457 -23.47 4.69 -10.95
C GLY A 457 -23.59 5.97 -11.77
N ASP A 458 -22.91 7.02 -11.36
CA ASP A 458 -22.92 8.31 -12.06
C ASP A 458 -22.33 8.20 -13.48
N TYR A 459 -21.18 7.51 -13.59
CA TYR A 459 -20.56 7.22 -14.88
C TYR A 459 -21.45 6.34 -15.77
N LEU A 460 -22.00 5.25 -15.21
CA LEU A 460 -22.82 4.30 -15.97
C LEU A 460 -24.16 4.91 -16.40
N ALA A 461 -24.75 5.80 -15.60
CA ALA A 461 -25.97 6.51 -15.96
C ALA A 461 -25.79 7.43 -17.19
N GLY A 462 -24.56 7.84 -17.49
CA GLY A 462 -24.21 8.64 -18.66
C GLY A 462 -24.05 7.86 -19.97
N MET A 463 -24.26 6.54 -19.99
CA MET A 463 -24.09 5.72 -21.19
C MET A 463 -25.19 4.67 -21.36
N PRO A 464 -25.46 4.21 -22.59
CA PRO A 464 -26.36 3.07 -22.79
C PRO A 464 -25.73 1.77 -22.25
N PRO A 465 -26.53 0.83 -21.73
CA PRO A 465 -26.07 -0.49 -21.27
C PRO A 465 -25.83 -1.45 -22.46
N THR A 466 -25.13 -0.99 -23.48
CA THR A 466 -24.82 -1.78 -24.67
C THR A 466 -23.68 -2.74 -24.35
N LYS A 467 -23.93 -4.05 -24.51
CA LYS A 467 -22.89 -5.06 -24.33
C LYS A 467 -21.75 -4.85 -25.30
N ILE A 468 -20.53 -4.95 -24.78
CA ILE A 468 -19.29 -4.86 -25.56
C ILE A 468 -18.88 -6.29 -25.94
N SER A 469 -18.65 -6.55 -27.23
CA SER A 469 -18.13 -7.85 -27.67
C SER A 469 -16.60 -7.90 -27.55
N THR A 470 -16.09 -9.04 -27.11
CA THR A 470 -14.66 -9.37 -27.14
C THR A 470 -14.14 -9.62 -28.57
N ASP A 471 -15.02 -9.68 -29.57
CA ASP A 471 -14.61 -9.76 -30.99
C ASP A 471 -14.11 -8.44 -31.56
N HIS A 472 -14.28 -7.34 -30.82
CA HIS A 472 -13.84 -6.01 -31.24
C HIS A 472 -12.32 -5.99 -31.51
N PRO A 473 -11.83 -5.32 -32.57
CA PRO A 473 -10.41 -5.35 -32.96
C PRO A 473 -9.41 -5.04 -31.84
N GLU A 474 -9.76 -4.10 -30.94
CA GLU A 474 -8.90 -3.74 -29.80
C GLU A 474 -8.67 -4.88 -28.80
N PHE A 475 -9.61 -5.81 -28.64
CA PHE A 475 -9.37 -7.01 -27.82
C PHE A 475 -8.36 -7.94 -28.50
N LYS A 476 -8.53 -8.20 -29.79
CA LYS A 476 -7.60 -9.05 -30.57
C LYS A 476 -6.19 -8.48 -30.54
N LYS A 477 -6.06 -7.16 -30.75
CA LYS A 477 -4.78 -6.45 -30.68
C LYS A 477 -4.15 -6.58 -29.28
N ALA A 478 -4.90 -6.35 -28.22
CA ALA A 478 -4.38 -6.47 -26.86
C ALA A 478 -3.95 -7.92 -26.53
N GLU A 479 -4.70 -8.93 -27.01
CA GLU A 479 -4.28 -10.33 -26.87
C GLU A 479 -2.99 -10.64 -27.64
N GLU A 480 -2.86 -10.14 -28.86
CA GLU A 480 -1.65 -10.29 -29.67
C GLU A 480 -0.45 -9.61 -29.02
N ASP A 481 -0.60 -8.40 -28.49
CA ASP A 481 0.45 -7.68 -27.76
C ASP A 481 0.93 -8.48 -26.53
N VAL A 482 -0.01 -9.04 -25.76
CA VAL A 482 0.31 -9.91 -24.61
C VAL A 482 1.03 -11.18 -25.04
N LYS A 483 0.54 -11.88 -26.09
CA LYS A 483 1.18 -13.07 -26.64
C LYS A 483 2.59 -12.76 -27.14
N ASN A 484 2.77 -11.65 -27.84
CA ASN A 484 4.07 -11.20 -28.34
C ASN A 484 5.05 -10.92 -27.20
N GLN A 485 4.60 -10.30 -26.12
CA GLN A 485 5.45 -10.06 -24.95
C GLN A 485 5.88 -11.37 -24.28
N ILE A 486 4.96 -12.32 -24.08
CA ILE A 486 5.25 -13.65 -23.52
C ILE A 486 6.26 -14.38 -24.41
N ASN A 487 6.00 -14.44 -25.71
CA ASN A 487 6.88 -15.09 -26.68
C ASN A 487 8.28 -14.45 -26.68
N LYS A 488 8.36 -13.12 -26.61
CA LYS A 488 9.63 -12.41 -26.52
C LYS A 488 10.43 -12.86 -25.30
N ILE A 489 9.83 -12.84 -24.11
CA ILE A 489 10.51 -13.25 -22.87
C ILE A 489 10.97 -14.72 -22.94
N LEU A 490 10.11 -15.61 -23.41
CA LEU A 490 10.44 -17.04 -23.54
C LEU A 490 11.51 -17.33 -24.59
N SER A 491 11.64 -16.47 -25.62
CA SER A 491 12.66 -16.62 -26.67
C SER A 491 14.07 -16.25 -26.20
N ILE A 492 14.21 -15.53 -25.09
CA ILE A 492 15.52 -15.12 -24.57
C ILE A 492 16.19 -16.32 -23.93
N ASN A 493 17.33 -16.75 -24.52
CA ASN A 493 18.12 -17.86 -24.02
C ASN A 493 19.36 -17.37 -23.27
N GLY A 494 19.15 -16.50 -22.29
CA GLY A 494 20.22 -15.98 -21.44
C GLY A 494 20.65 -16.94 -20.34
N ASN A 495 21.51 -16.48 -19.43
CA ASN A 495 22.06 -17.30 -18.34
C ASN A 495 21.72 -16.77 -16.94
N LYS A 496 21.15 -15.57 -16.83
CA LYS A 496 20.85 -14.93 -15.53
C LYS A 496 19.39 -15.15 -15.16
N THR A 497 19.15 -15.65 -13.96
CA THR A 497 17.79 -15.98 -13.49
C THR A 497 16.97 -14.72 -13.21
N VAL A 498 15.66 -14.84 -13.29
CA VAL A 498 14.73 -13.74 -12.97
C VAL A 498 14.92 -13.22 -11.55
N ASP A 499 15.14 -14.10 -10.57
CA ASP A 499 15.35 -13.71 -9.18
C ASP A 499 16.68 -12.94 -8.99
N GLN A 500 17.71 -13.22 -9.80
CA GLN A 500 18.94 -12.43 -9.78
C GLN A 500 18.70 -10.99 -10.26
N PHE A 501 17.93 -10.80 -11.34
CA PHE A 501 17.52 -9.47 -11.78
C PHE A 501 16.71 -8.74 -10.70
N HIS A 502 15.72 -9.41 -10.11
CA HIS A 502 14.86 -8.82 -9.08
C HIS A 502 15.66 -8.40 -7.84
N LYS A 503 16.58 -9.26 -7.37
CA LYS A 503 17.50 -8.95 -6.26
C LYS A 503 18.40 -7.76 -6.56
N GLU A 504 19.01 -7.73 -7.75
CA GLU A 504 19.91 -6.65 -8.14
C GLU A 504 19.18 -5.31 -8.21
N MET A 505 18.05 -5.25 -8.93
CA MET A 505 17.28 -4.01 -9.01
C MET A 505 16.71 -3.58 -7.66
N GLY A 506 16.28 -4.54 -6.83
CA GLY A 506 15.71 -4.28 -5.51
C GLY A 506 16.75 -3.68 -4.57
N LYS A 507 18.00 -4.15 -4.64
CA LYS A 507 19.13 -3.58 -3.91
C LYS A 507 19.42 -2.13 -4.34
N ILE A 508 19.46 -1.86 -5.65
CA ILE A 508 19.62 -0.49 -6.15
C ILE A 508 18.50 0.43 -5.64
N MET A 509 17.25 -0.04 -5.70
CA MET A 509 16.12 0.74 -5.19
C MET A 509 16.23 0.98 -3.68
N TRP A 510 16.60 -0.03 -2.89
CA TRP A 510 16.75 0.12 -1.44
C TRP A 510 17.87 1.08 -1.05
N ASP A 511 19.04 0.94 -1.69
CA ASP A 511 20.26 1.68 -1.34
C ASP A 511 20.18 3.16 -1.77
N TYR A 512 19.53 3.46 -2.91
CA TYR A 512 19.57 4.80 -3.52
C TYR A 512 18.23 5.49 -3.71
N CYS A 513 17.10 4.76 -3.66
CA CYS A 513 15.75 5.30 -3.82
C CYS A 513 14.79 4.79 -2.72
N GLY A 514 15.34 4.36 -1.58
CA GLY A 514 14.61 3.81 -0.44
C GLY A 514 14.35 4.89 0.60
N MET A 515 15.03 4.76 1.75
CA MET A 515 14.80 5.62 2.92
C MET A 515 15.40 7.01 2.79
N ALA A 516 16.72 7.08 2.60
CA ALA A 516 17.46 8.31 2.37
C ALA A 516 17.87 8.34 0.90
N ARG A 517 17.90 9.54 0.32
CA ARG A 517 18.12 9.77 -1.11
C ARG A 517 18.98 11.01 -1.26
N ASN A 518 19.81 11.04 -2.29
CA ASN A 518 20.54 12.25 -2.70
C ASN A 518 20.72 12.24 -4.22
N ALA A 519 21.04 13.39 -4.80
CA ALA A 519 21.11 13.62 -6.24
C ALA A 519 22.12 12.69 -6.92
N GLU A 520 23.28 12.47 -6.31
CA GLU A 520 24.33 11.60 -6.85
C GLU A 520 23.88 10.13 -6.86
N GLY A 521 23.30 9.66 -5.75
CA GLY A 521 22.76 8.32 -5.59
C GLY A 521 21.61 8.04 -6.56
N LEU A 522 20.68 8.99 -6.72
CA LEU A 522 19.57 8.87 -7.66
C LEU A 522 20.06 8.84 -9.12
N LYS A 523 21.05 9.67 -9.48
CA LYS A 523 21.67 9.64 -10.81
C LYS A 523 22.37 8.30 -11.08
N PHE A 524 23.09 7.77 -10.08
CA PHE A 524 23.71 6.45 -10.17
C PHE A 524 22.65 5.35 -10.34
N ALA A 525 21.59 5.39 -9.53
CA ALA A 525 20.49 4.43 -9.58
C ALA A 525 19.80 4.42 -10.95
N LYS A 526 19.55 5.60 -11.54
CA LYS A 526 18.93 5.71 -12.87
C LYS A 526 19.76 4.99 -13.93
N LYS A 527 21.07 5.26 -13.96
CA LYS A 527 21.99 4.63 -14.91
C LYS A 527 22.04 3.11 -14.70
N ARG A 528 22.18 2.64 -13.46
CA ARG A 528 22.20 1.21 -13.15
C ARG A 528 20.88 0.52 -13.52
N MET A 529 19.73 1.17 -13.27
CA MET A 529 18.43 0.60 -13.61
C MET A 529 18.28 0.41 -15.13
N GLN A 530 18.74 1.38 -15.92
CA GLN A 530 18.76 1.29 -17.39
C GLN A 530 19.63 0.13 -17.88
N GLU A 531 20.85 0.00 -17.33
CA GLU A 531 21.77 -1.10 -17.66
C GLU A 531 21.17 -2.47 -17.29
N ILE A 532 20.54 -2.60 -16.12
CA ILE A 532 19.85 -3.84 -15.70
C ILE A 532 18.67 -4.14 -16.63
N ARG A 533 17.90 -3.12 -17.04
CA ARG A 533 16.76 -3.30 -17.95
C ARG A 533 17.20 -3.74 -19.34
N GLU A 534 18.28 -3.18 -19.87
CA GLU A 534 18.86 -3.62 -21.15
C GLU A 534 19.39 -5.06 -21.07
N GLU A 535 20.09 -5.41 -19.99
CA GLU A 535 20.56 -6.77 -19.74
C GLU A 535 19.39 -7.76 -19.62
N PHE A 536 18.30 -7.39 -18.93
CA PHE A 536 17.12 -8.26 -18.77
C PHE A 536 16.57 -8.72 -20.12
N TRP A 537 16.47 -7.82 -21.10
CA TRP A 537 15.92 -8.13 -22.42
C TRP A 537 16.86 -8.91 -23.34
N SER A 538 18.09 -9.18 -22.90
CA SER A 538 19.09 -9.95 -23.66
C SER A 538 19.61 -11.20 -22.94
N ASN A 539 19.52 -11.26 -21.61
CA ASN A 539 20.19 -12.27 -20.79
C ASN A 539 19.29 -12.95 -19.74
N VAL A 540 17.99 -12.65 -19.67
CA VAL A 540 17.09 -13.38 -18.76
C VAL A 540 16.93 -14.84 -19.17
N LYS A 541 17.04 -15.75 -18.20
CA LYS A 541 16.69 -17.16 -18.36
C LYS A 541 15.30 -17.40 -17.79
N VAL A 542 14.36 -17.75 -18.67
CA VAL A 542 13.04 -18.27 -18.30
C VAL A 542 12.95 -19.71 -18.77
N THR A 543 12.69 -20.63 -17.83
CA THR A 543 12.51 -22.05 -18.12
C THR A 543 11.03 -22.37 -18.31
N GLY A 544 10.72 -23.46 -19.03
CA GLY A 544 9.35 -23.90 -19.24
C GLY A 544 8.67 -23.22 -20.43
N THR A 545 7.36 -23.39 -20.53
CA THR A 545 6.53 -22.86 -21.63
C THR A 545 5.41 -21.96 -21.11
N ASN A 546 4.60 -21.40 -22.01
CA ASN A 546 3.42 -20.62 -21.60
C ASN A 546 2.29 -21.55 -21.13
N GLU A 547 2.09 -22.69 -21.78
CA GLU A 547 0.93 -23.60 -21.62
C GLU A 547 0.99 -24.46 -20.34
N GLU A 548 1.68 -23.98 -19.30
CA GLU A 548 1.85 -24.64 -18.02
C GLU A 548 1.86 -23.64 -16.85
N LEU A 549 1.87 -24.17 -15.63
CA LEU A 549 2.11 -23.39 -14.41
C LEU A 549 3.57 -22.94 -14.36
N ASN A 550 3.86 -21.81 -15.00
CA ASN A 550 5.20 -21.26 -15.14
C ASN A 550 5.42 -20.03 -14.24
N ILE A 551 5.82 -20.28 -12.99
CA ILE A 551 6.12 -19.23 -12.01
C ILE A 551 7.31 -18.36 -12.46
N THR A 552 8.27 -18.94 -13.19
CA THR A 552 9.43 -18.19 -13.70
C THR A 552 9.00 -17.14 -14.73
N LEU A 553 8.09 -17.50 -15.65
CA LEU A 553 7.48 -16.57 -16.61
C LEU A 553 6.68 -15.47 -15.91
N GLU A 554 5.87 -15.83 -14.91
CA GLU A 554 5.11 -14.85 -14.12
C GLU A 554 6.03 -13.82 -13.44
N LYS A 555 7.10 -14.31 -12.80
CA LYS A 555 8.11 -13.43 -12.19
C LYS A 555 8.78 -12.55 -13.24
N ALA A 556 9.11 -13.09 -14.43
CA ALA A 556 9.78 -12.34 -15.48
C ALA A 556 8.91 -11.18 -15.98
N LEU A 557 7.62 -11.42 -16.19
CA LEU A 557 6.65 -10.37 -16.57
C LEU A 557 6.57 -9.27 -15.51
N ARG A 558 6.52 -9.65 -14.22
CA ARG A 558 6.48 -8.69 -13.10
C ARG A 558 7.78 -7.90 -12.96
N VAL A 559 8.94 -8.54 -13.13
CA VAL A 559 10.25 -7.88 -13.11
C VAL A 559 10.39 -6.89 -14.25
N ALA A 560 9.92 -7.22 -15.46
CA ALA A 560 9.90 -6.28 -16.57
C ALA A 560 9.13 -4.99 -16.21
N ASP A 561 7.99 -5.12 -15.52
CA ASP A 561 7.20 -3.96 -15.06
C ASP A 561 7.89 -3.22 -13.91
N PHE A 562 8.53 -3.93 -12.97
CA PHE A 562 9.27 -3.30 -11.89
C PHE A 562 10.47 -2.49 -12.39
N LEU A 563 11.18 -2.95 -13.42
CA LEU A 563 12.32 -2.22 -14.00
C LEU A 563 11.87 -0.86 -14.57
N GLU A 564 10.76 -0.84 -15.32
CA GLU A 564 10.20 0.40 -15.86
C GLU A 564 9.65 1.31 -14.74
N LEU A 565 8.92 0.74 -13.76
CA LEU A 565 8.45 1.51 -12.60
C LEU A 565 9.60 2.10 -11.78
N GLY A 566 10.66 1.33 -11.55
CA GLY A 566 11.82 1.75 -10.77
C GLY A 566 12.49 2.98 -11.38
N GLU A 567 12.59 3.02 -12.71
CA GLU A 567 13.05 4.20 -13.43
C GLU A 567 12.17 5.45 -13.17
N LEU A 568 10.84 5.30 -13.21
CA LEU A 568 9.91 6.39 -12.92
C LEU A 568 9.98 6.85 -11.46
N MET A 569 10.11 5.91 -10.52
CA MET A 569 10.29 6.23 -9.10
C MET A 569 11.55 7.07 -8.85
N ILE A 570 12.65 6.75 -9.54
CA ILE A 570 13.90 7.50 -9.45
C ILE A 570 13.73 8.90 -10.05
N ASP A 571 13.04 9.02 -11.20
CA ASP A 571 12.77 10.32 -11.83
C ASP A 571 11.91 11.22 -10.94
N ASP A 572 10.84 10.69 -10.33
CA ASP A 572 9.98 11.41 -9.39
C ASP A 572 10.75 11.80 -8.10
N ALA A 573 11.61 10.91 -7.59
CA ALA A 573 12.45 11.22 -6.43
C ALA A 573 13.51 12.29 -6.73
N ALA A 574 14.08 12.29 -7.94
CA ALA A 574 15.07 13.27 -8.36
C ALA A 574 14.42 14.64 -8.58
N HIS A 575 13.24 14.67 -9.19
CA HIS A 575 12.46 15.89 -9.43
C HIS A 575 12.02 16.57 -8.12
N ARG A 576 11.69 15.79 -7.09
CA ARG A 576 11.29 16.31 -5.77
C ARG A 576 12.53 16.73 -4.98
N GLU A 577 12.83 18.02 -5.06
CA GLU A 577 13.91 18.69 -4.32
C GLU A 577 13.40 19.21 -2.97
N GLU A 578 12.87 18.31 -2.15
CA GLU A 578 12.42 18.55 -0.78
C GLU A 578 12.55 17.28 0.06
N SER A 579 12.42 17.40 1.39
CA SER A 579 12.11 16.25 2.25
C SER A 579 10.72 16.39 2.84
N CYS A 580 9.86 15.40 2.62
CA CYS A 580 8.53 15.34 3.22
C CYS A 580 8.10 13.90 3.49
N GLY A 581 7.51 13.66 4.67
CA GLY A 581 7.05 12.33 5.08
C GLY A 581 8.09 11.22 4.88
N GLY A 582 7.76 10.22 4.04
CA GLY A 582 8.62 9.09 3.68
C GLY A 582 9.58 9.37 2.51
N HIS A 583 9.50 10.54 1.87
CA HIS A 583 10.46 11.01 0.87
C HIS A 583 11.50 11.90 1.57
N PHE A 584 12.72 11.38 1.74
CA PHE A 584 13.79 12.08 2.44
C PHE A 584 15.00 12.28 1.53
N ARG A 585 15.25 13.53 1.16
CA ARG A 585 16.41 13.99 0.42
C ARG A 585 17.41 14.60 1.39
N GLU A 586 18.60 14.01 1.47
CA GLU A 586 19.63 14.41 2.43
C GLU A 586 20.09 15.87 2.24
N GLU A 587 19.90 16.43 1.05
CA GLU A 587 20.22 17.83 0.75
C GLU A 587 19.18 18.81 1.32
N TYR A 588 17.98 18.31 1.67
CA TYR A 588 16.83 19.10 2.14
C TYR A 588 16.42 18.65 3.54
N GLN A 589 17.30 18.87 4.52
CA GLN A 589 17.05 18.59 5.92
C GLN A 589 17.62 19.71 6.81
N THR A 590 17.06 19.88 7.99
CA THR A 590 17.59 20.84 8.98
C THR A 590 18.96 20.36 9.50
N PRO A 591 19.76 21.24 10.15
CA PRO A 591 21.02 20.84 10.77
C PRO A 591 20.90 19.70 11.78
N GLU A 592 19.71 19.52 12.37
CA GLU A 592 19.39 18.45 13.31
C GLU A 592 18.91 17.14 12.64
N GLY A 593 18.88 17.08 11.30
CA GLY A 593 18.48 15.90 10.53
C GLY A 593 16.97 15.75 10.32
N GLU A 594 16.19 16.81 10.50
CA GLU A 594 14.74 16.78 10.29
C GLU A 594 14.38 17.11 8.84
N ALA A 595 13.29 16.53 8.33
CA ALA A 595 12.83 16.78 6.97
C ALA A 595 12.49 18.27 6.74
N GLU A 596 13.06 18.88 5.71
CA GLU A 596 12.74 20.24 5.28
C GLU A 596 11.85 20.22 4.03
N ARG A 597 10.56 20.44 4.27
CA ARG A 597 9.52 20.47 3.23
C ARG A 597 9.48 21.83 2.53
N ASN A 598 9.26 21.83 1.21
CA ASN A 598 9.18 23.06 0.41
C ASN A 598 7.76 23.21 -0.20
N ASP A 599 6.90 23.93 0.52
CA ASP A 599 5.50 24.12 0.14
C ASP A 599 5.30 25.04 -1.06
N GLU A 600 6.21 26.00 -1.31
CA GLU A 600 6.09 26.91 -2.46
C GLU A 600 6.27 26.19 -3.79
N LYS A 601 7.16 25.19 -3.83
CA LYS A 601 7.49 24.48 -5.08
C LYS A 601 6.78 23.14 -5.22
N PHE A 602 6.47 22.46 -4.11
CA PHE A 602 6.09 21.05 -4.12
C PHE A 602 4.76 20.72 -3.44
N ALA A 603 3.91 21.71 -3.12
CA ALA A 603 2.54 21.49 -2.68
C ALA A 603 1.61 21.03 -3.82
N TYR A 604 1.97 19.91 -4.46
CA TYR A 604 1.20 19.30 -5.55
C TYR A 604 1.33 17.76 -5.55
N VAL A 605 0.38 17.11 -6.18
CA VAL A 605 0.45 15.69 -6.55
C VAL A 605 1.13 15.58 -7.91
N ALA A 606 2.20 14.80 -7.97
CA ALA A 606 2.89 14.47 -9.22
C ALA A 606 2.09 13.38 -9.94
N ALA A 607 1.52 13.68 -11.09
CA ALA A 607 0.82 12.70 -11.92
C ALA A 607 1.57 12.54 -13.26
N TRP A 608 2.25 11.41 -13.40
CA TRP A 608 3.10 11.11 -14.54
C TRP A 608 2.31 10.48 -15.68
N GLU A 609 2.54 10.95 -16.90
CA GLU A 609 1.95 10.45 -18.15
C GLU A 609 2.99 9.67 -18.97
N TYR A 610 2.65 8.43 -19.28
CA TYR A 610 3.44 7.59 -20.19
C TYR A 610 3.37 8.10 -21.63
N LYS A 611 4.53 8.40 -22.24
CA LYS A 611 4.63 8.86 -23.64
C LYS A 611 5.07 7.80 -24.65
N GLY A 612 5.42 6.60 -24.18
CA GLY A 612 5.93 5.54 -25.03
C GLY A 612 7.20 4.90 -24.47
N ALA A 613 7.60 3.77 -25.05
CA ALA A 613 8.77 3.05 -24.59
C ALA A 613 10.03 3.89 -24.87
N ASN A 614 10.93 3.98 -23.88
CA ASN A 614 12.18 4.76 -23.96
C ASN A 614 11.96 6.26 -24.24
N GLN A 615 10.78 6.81 -23.90
CA GLN A 615 10.52 8.24 -23.90
C GLN A 615 10.42 8.73 -22.45
N PRO A 616 10.90 9.94 -22.13
CA PRO A 616 10.70 10.51 -20.80
C PRO A 616 9.20 10.70 -20.55
N GLU A 617 8.77 10.36 -19.35
CA GLU A 617 7.39 10.61 -18.92
C GLU A 617 7.14 12.10 -18.67
N VAL A 618 5.90 12.53 -18.88
CA VAL A 618 5.50 13.93 -18.69
C VAL A 618 4.84 14.09 -17.34
N LEU A 619 5.39 14.97 -16.52
CA LEU A 619 4.81 15.35 -15.23
C LEU A 619 3.67 16.34 -15.41
N HIS A 620 2.49 16.00 -14.89
CA HIS A 620 1.39 16.93 -14.65
C HIS A 620 1.26 17.18 -13.15
N LYS A 621 1.07 18.44 -12.76
CA LYS A 621 0.93 18.84 -11.35
C LYS A 621 -0.53 19.12 -11.05
N GLU A 622 -1.09 18.42 -10.06
CA GLU A 622 -2.35 18.80 -9.41
C GLU A 622 -2.00 19.58 -8.13
N GLU A 623 -2.23 20.89 -8.15
CA GLU A 623 -2.01 21.76 -6.99
C GLU A 623 -2.85 21.32 -5.79
N LEU A 624 -2.23 21.26 -4.61
CA LEU A 624 -2.89 20.94 -3.36
C LEU A 624 -3.25 22.23 -2.62
N LEU A 625 -4.54 22.55 -2.63
CA LEU A 625 -5.09 23.68 -1.89
C LEU A 625 -5.60 23.22 -0.53
N PHE A 626 -5.19 23.92 0.53
CA PHE A 626 -5.60 23.66 1.91
C PHE A 626 -6.41 24.85 2.41
N GLU A 627 -7.73 24.68 2.48
CA GLU A 627 -8.66 25.74 2.92
C GLU A 627 -9.05 25.59 4.39
N ASN A 628 -8.98 24.37 4.93
CA ASN A 628 -9.50 24.04 6.26
C ASN A 628 -8.39 23.72 7.27
N VAL A 629 -7.15 23.56 6.80
CA VAL A 629 -5.97 23.36 7.64
C VAL A 629 -4.83 24.28 7.23
N LYS A 630 -4.14 24.85 8.20
CA LYS A 630 -2.92 25.62 7.95
C LYS A 630 -1.74 24.67 7.81
N LEU A 631 -0.92 24.87 6.78
CA LEU A 631 0.38 24.23 6.64
C LEU A 631 1.25 24.60 7.85
N THR A 632 1.70 23.60 8.59
CA THR A 632 2.59 23.78 9.75
C THR A 632 3.83 22.92 9.57
N LYS A 633 4.96 23.36 10.14
CA LYS A 633 6.13 22.49 10.30
C LYS A 633 5.74 21.26 11.12
N ARG A 634 6.02 20.07 10.58
CA ARG A 634 5.76 18.80 11.24
C ARG A 634 6.90 18.52 12.23
N SER A 635 6.69 18.86 13.50
CA SER A 635 7.64 18.57 14.58
C SER A 635 7.04 17.63 15.63
N TYR A 636 7.86 16.71 16.12
CA TYR A 636 7.56 15.76 17.21
C TYR A 636 8.60 15.86 18.35
N LYS A 637 9.35 16.97 18.39
CA LYS A 637 10.25 17.28 19.51
C LYS A 637 9.47 17.74 20.74
#